data_AF-A0A178EJI0-F1
#
_entry.id   AF-A0A178EJI0-F1
#
_cell.length_a   1.000
_cell.length_b   1.000
_cell.length_c   1.000
_cell.angle_alpha   90.00
_cell.angle_beta   90.00
_cell.angle_gamma   90.00
#
_symmetry.space_group_name_H-M   'P 1'
#
loop_
_entity.id
_entity.type
_entity.pdbx_description
1 polymer ?
#
loop_
_entity_poly.entity_id
_entity_poly.type
_entity_poly.pdbx_seq_one_letter_code
_entity_poly.pdbx_strand_id
1 'polypeptide(L)'
;MNAIPEFSILLQRAIVDFSAYLDGLRLKSQWVTAHEAVFWMLELERSPPSIITHRDLCVELFLDSLFPTWRLWAEWRPDVARIKRYAGIDSISLASVPDLVALEGPDVATWTQPTLREGIVTQYRSERPWIRVGALVIEVPDRTKEGLRNTLVRAARGLEYVSEEMAMYTDRKSLFGLFRDLTTAQPITNECLDLFEATVRLQIISNKTDTYDVIREVYMERRELGGQNILALQRIIQMLQEPAAGPQLRTLLLRPWLLEGLERCIQDCQNAVRAQIDSSSPWTLLASDLHSFCSSLKVSKYDMVPKVESVQTLLELLPTIDEMRMILDIYAAACAAQRRRISKVDPLPLDKLDGKATAEKARGNSHEALKRRHPLESVIEEFCKHRLLGQHTIDPVALESMNAILGVWNDTVDTTTGSVDVERRTLAILLSKNTGSNHALRCKCLAEIATVRQSSPSPPFAKNLLAILLRVDSERERSIVELTNLLSESGIQAQCWRDLLYRWIDSEKDQPGISEDSLIDYALHTLNASEWVSFVTAIEMLLGDLPFPASEERTVPQILQPQLLSWVKRLSRFTVTLTRLESSVACSEAIRSILILSKNAWDVKECCYALSIAAPTTIQMCEQLWELKDGFLDLPELAPQKTEGLVIAQLLDVKVYKGDVPPQKIVEATTFWDSIEAEIMAEVERLERLQRALKIADPKGTALLLEELGIPDDSLLDEEIMKLPAGVIDVVEKVGNNEVEISFPMSAYTELYRSAMGLPATATILLLRLNLDLSQESAPSFCVHFNDDPDLDTLEHTPWSCADEAPCPQTFFCKSRQTAFTWQLHRVLYMHLRPGNIRIAELHTFVTNKLKDLGQSCVSCGTSHNARNTRLRRSTPCSIVACAQLWYQLPLDVRIPEIKTDTFAVDMMLTSVYAAAMSG
;
A
#
# COMPACT_ATOMS: atom_id res chain seq x y z
N MET A 1 -52.51 -5.80 -65.86
CA MET A 1 -52.44 -4.62 -64.99
C MET A 1 -51.05 -4.02 -65.17
N ASN A 2 -50.97 -2.74 -65.53
CA ASN A 2 -49.70 -2.01 -65.58
C ASN A 2 -49.31 -1.71 -64.13
N ALA A 3 -48.46 -2.56 -63.54
CA ALA A 3 -47.88 -2.28 -62.23
C ALA A 3 -47.24 -0.89 -62.27
N ILE A 4 -47.61 -0.04 -61.32
CA ILE A 4 -47.16 1.34 -61.23
C ILE A 4 -45.62 1.31 -61.13
N PRO A 5 -44.86 1.95 -62.04
CA PRO A 5 -43.39 1.95 -62.00
C PRO A 5 -42.83 2.34 -60.62
N GLU A 6 -43.53 3.24 -59.94
CA GLU A 6 -43.21 3.70 -58.59
C GLU A 6 -43.23 2.57 -57.55
N PHE A 7 -44.20 1.65 -57.61
CA PHE A 7 -44.24 0.50 -56.69
C PHE A 7 -43.03 -0.43 -56.89
N SER A 8 -42.65 -0.69 -58.14
CA SER A 8 -41.47 -1.52 -58.42
C SER A 8 -40.15 -0.86 -57.96
N ILE A 9 -40.04 0.47 -58.08
CA ILE A 9 -38.87 1.22 -57.60
C ILE A 9 -38.82 1.22 -56.07
N LEU A 10 -39.95 1.44 -55.40
CA LEU A 10 -40.05 1.41 -53.95
C LEU A 10 -39.73 0.01 -53.40
N LEU A 11 -40.26 -1.04 -54.02
CA LEU A 11 -39.96 -2.43 -53.66
C LEU A 11 -38.49 -2.76 -53.87
N GLN A 12 -37.89 -2.33 -55.00
CA GLN A 12 -36.47 -2.54 -55.27
C GLN A 12 -35.59 -1.92 -54.17
N ARG A 13 -35.87 -0.65 -53.84
CA ARG A 13 -35.16 0.07 -52.77
C ARG A 13 -35.35 -0.62 -51.42
N ALA A 14 -36.59 -1.01 -51.08
CA ALA A 14 -36.88 -1.70 -49.83
C ALA A 14 -36.11 -3.02 -49.70
N ILE A 15 -35.99 -3.81 -50.77
CA ILE A 15 -35.23 -5.06 -50.77
C ILE A 15 -33.73 -4.79 -50.59
N VAL A 16 -33.18 -3.78 -51.26
CA VAL A 16 -31.76 -3.41 -51.09
C VAL A 16 -31.47 -2.92 -49.67
N ASP A 17 -32.33 -2.04 -49.14
CA ASP A 17 -32.21 -1.51 -47.77
C ASP A 17 -32.35 -2.65 -46.73
N PHE A 18 -33.27 -3.59 -46.96
CA PHE A 18 -33.46 -4.77 -46.12
C PHE A 18 -32.27 -5.74 -46.18
N SER A 19 -31.70 -5.98 -47.37
CA SER A 19 -30.46 -6.76 -47.53
C SER A 19 -29.32 -6.13 -46.75
N ALA A 20 -29.11 -4.82 -46.88
CA ALA A 20 -28.07 -4.10 -46.16
C ALA A 20 -28.29 -4.14 -44.64
N TYR A 21 -29.55 -4.04 -44.19
CA TYR A 21 -29.92 -4.21 -42.80
C TYR A 21 -29.54 -5.60 -42.27
N LEU A 22 -29.90 -6.67 -42.97
CA LEU A 22 -29.56 -8.04 -42.59
C LEU A 22 -28.06 -8.30 -42.57
N ASP A 23 -27.31 -7.79 -43.54
CA ASP A 23 -25.85 -7.86 -43.52
C ASP A 23 -25.26 -7.10 -42.34
N GLY A 24 -25.83 -5.94 -41.99
CA GLY A 24 -25.46 -5.19 -40.80
C GLY A 24 -25.68 -6.00 -39.50
N LEU A 25 -26.80 -6.71 -39.39
CA LEU A 25 -27.07 -7.60 -38.26
C LEU A 25 -26.11 -8.80 -38.25
N ARG A 26 -25.83 -9.37 -39.43
CA ARG A 26 -24.90 -10.50 -39.61
C ARG A 26 -23.49 -10.16 -39.15
N LEU A 27 -22.96 -9.00 -39.57
CA LEU A 27 -21.63 -8.53 -39.19
C LEU A 27 -21.50 -8.22 -37.70
N LYS A 28 -22.60 -7.88 -37.04
CA LYS A 28 -22.67 -7.63 -35.59
C LYS A 28 -23.07 -8.86 -34.78
N SER A 29 -23.30 -10.00 -35.42
CA SER A 29 -23.82 -11.22 -34.80
C SER A 29 -25.12 -11.01 -34.00
N GLN A 30 -25.99 -10.09 -34.45
CA GLN A 30 -27.28 -9.79 -33.82
C GLN A 30 -28.36 -10.80 -34.27
N TRP A 31 -28.13 -12.08 -33.97
CA TRP A 31 -28.90 -13.19 -34.53
C TRP A 31 -30.37 -13.21 -34.10
N VAL A 32 -30.70 -12.75 -32.90
CA VAL A 32 -32.11 -12.66 -32.47
C VAL A 32 -32.88 -11.70 -33.36
N THR A 33 -32.38 -10.48 -33.53
CA THR A 33 -32.98 -9.47 -34.39
C THR A 33 -33.01 -9.91 -35.85
N ALA A 34 -31.94 -10.57 -36.32
CA ALA A 34 -31.89 -11.07 -37.69
C ALA A 34 -32.95 -12.16 -37.91
N HIS A 35 -33.08 -13.10 -36.99
CA HIS A 35 -34.04 -14.19 -37.06
C HIS A 35 -35.48 -13.68 -37.04
N GLU A 36 -35.79 -12.70 -36.18
CA GLU A 36 -37.09 -12.02 -36.19
C GLU A 36 -37.37 -11.30 -37.51
N ALA A 37 -36.37 -10.63 -38.07
CA ALA A 37 -36.50 -9.91 -39.34
C ALA A 37 -36.74 -10.84 -40.54
N VAL A 38 -36.13 -12.04 -40.57
CA VAL A 38 -36.26 -12.99 -41.68
C VAL A 38 -37.36 -14.02 -41.51
N PHE A 39 -38.10 -14.00 -40.40
CA PHE A 39 -39.12 -15.01 -40.09
C PHE A 39 -40.15 -15.20 -41.21
N TRP A 40 -40.54 -14.12 -41.90
CA TRP A 40 -41.47 -14.17 -43.03
C TRP A 40 -40.91 -14.89 -44.25
N MET A 41 -39.59 -14.93 -44.44
CA MET A 41 -38.94 -15.62 -45.57
C MET A 41 -39.07 -17.14 -45.45
N LEU A 42 -39.26 -17.67 -44.24
CA LEU A 42 -39.48 -19.11 -44.01
C LEU A 42 -40.76 -19.61 -44.69
N GLU A 43 -41.78 -18.74 -44.80
CA GLU A 43 -43.05 -19.09 -45.45
C GLU A 43 -42.94 -19.06 -46.99
N LEU A 44 -41.96 -18.32 -47.54
CA LEU A 44 -41.68 -18.34 -48.98
C LEU A 44 -41.14 -19.69 -49.43
N GLU A 45 -40.27 -20.33 -48.63
CA GLU A 45 -39.70 -21.64 -48.95
C GLU A 45 -40.75 -22.77 -48.94
N ARG A 46 -41.73 -22.67 -48.02
CA ARG A 46 -42.81 -23.66 -47.89
C ARG A 46 -43.83 -23.60 -49.02
N SER A 47 -43.92 -22.47 -49.70
CA SER A 47 -44.79 -22.31 -50.84
C SER A 47 -44.15 -23.04 -52.02
N PRO A 48 -44.66 -24.21 -52.45
CA PRO A 48 -44.09 -24.87 -53.62
C PRO A 48 -44.14 -23.88 -54.79
N PRO A 49 -43.14 -23.88 -55.70
CA PRO A 49 -43.20 -23.08 -56.92
C PRO A 49 -44.43 -23.53 -57.70
N SER A 50 -45.54 -22.86 -57.43
CA SER A 50 -46.88 -23.38 -57.72
C SER A 50 -47.13 -23.01 -59.15
N ILE A 51 -46.65 -23.87 -60.08
CA ILE A 51 -46.87 -23.86 -61.53
C ILE A 51 -47.44 -22.51 -61.99
N ILE A 52 -46.60 -21.47 -61.89
CA ILE A 52 -47.07 -20.11 -62.07
C ILE A 52 -47.32 -19.96 -63.55
N THR A 53 -48.60 -19.83 -63.92
CA THR A 53 -49.04 -19.59 -65.29
C THR A 53 -48.68 -18.16 -65.69
N HIS A 54 -47.40 -17.97 -66.01
CA HIS A 54 -46.81 -16.94 -66.87
C HIS A 54 -47.09 -15.43 -66.67
N ARG A 55 -47.83 -14.93 -65.67
CA ARG A 55 -48.09 -13.47 -65.57
C ARG A 55 -48.09 -12.78 -64.21
N ASP A 56 -47.88 -13.49 -63.09
CA ASP A 56 -47.92 -12.84 -61.78
C ASP A 56 -46.51 -12.58 -61.23
N LEU A 57 -46.29 -11.35 -60.72
CA LEU A 57 -45.04 -10.88 -60.12
C LEU A 57 -44.77 -11.65 -58.82
N CYS A 58 -43.90 -12.66 -58.87
CA CYS A 58 -43.42 -13.37 -57.68
C CYS A 58 -42.38 -12.53 -56.93
N VAL A 59 -42.52 -12.42 -55.61
CA VAL A 59 -41.56 -11.70 -54.75
C VAL A 59 -40.16 -12.33 -54.84
N GLU A 60 -40.09 -13.63 -55.05
CA GLU A 60 -38.90 -14.46 -55.24
C GLU A 60 -38.08 -14.00 -56.44
N LEU A 61 -38.71 -13.55 -57.54
CA LEU A 61 -37.99 -13.02 -58.71
C LEU A 61 -37.29 -11.68 -58.38
N PHE A 62 -37.93 -10.84 -57.57
CA PHE A 62 -37.31 -9.61 -57.10
C PHE A 62 -36.17 -9.90 -56.13
N LEU A 63 -36.39 -10.79 -55.17
CA LEU A 63 -35.37 -11.23 -54.22
C LEU A 63 -34.17 -11.88 -54.93
N ASP A 64 -34.39 -12.72 -55.94
CA ASP A 64 -33.32 -13.33 -56.76
C ASP A 64 -32.45 -12.29 -57.46
N SER A 65 -33.07 -11.21 -57.95
CA SER A 65 -32.34 -10.16 -58.67
C SER A 65 -31.63 -9.15 -57.77
N LEU A 66 -32.17 -8.84 -56.59
CA LEU A 66 -31.72 -7.72 -55.73
C LEU A 66 -31.10 -8.16 -54.41
N PHE A 67 -31.44 -9.35 -53.93
CA PHE A 67 -30.92 -9.91 -52.69
C PHE A 67 -30.54 -11.39 -52.92
N PRO A 68 -29.49 -11.68 -53.70
CA PRO A 68 -29.18 -13.06 -54.15
C PRO A 68 -29.00 -14.07 -53.02
N THR A 69 -28.67 -13.60 -51.82
CA THR A 69 -28.48 -14.43 -50.63
C THR A 69 -29.77 -14.66 -49.83
N TRP A 70 -30.94 -14.23 -50.29
CA TRP A 70 -32.20 -14.37 -49.54
C TRP A 70 -32.54 -15.83 -49.23
N ARG A 71 -32.21 -16.77 -50.12
CA ARG A 71 -32.43 -18.21 -49.90
C ARG A 71 -31.64 -18.74 -48.70
N LEU A 72 -30.43 -18.23 -48.50
CA LEU A 72 -29.60 -18.57 -47.34
C LEU A 72 -30.23 -18.12 -46.02
N TRP A 73 -30.97 -17.00 -46.03
CA TRP A 73 -31.77 -16.57 -44.88
C TRP A 73 -33.08 -17.35 -44.74
N ALA A 74 -33.70 -17.72 -45.86
CA ALA A 74 -34.92 -18.53 -45.88
C ALA A 74 -34.67 -19.97 -45.40
N GLU A 75 -33.48 -20.54 -45.64
CA GLU A 75 -33.06 -21.89 -45.20
C GLU A 75 -32.44 -21.90 -43.79
N TRP A 76 -32.13 -20.73 -43.21
CA TRP A 76 -31.51 -20.62 -41.89
C TRP A 76 -32.43 -21.15 -40.78
N ARG A 77 -31.97 -22.15 -40.03
CA ARG A 77 -32.70 -22.77 -38.90
C ARG A 77 -31.78 -22.83 -37.66
N PRO A 78 -31.52 -21.69 -37.00
CA PRO A 78 -30.69 -21.67 -35.80
C PRO A 78 -31.42 -22.30 -34.60
N ASP A 79 -30.66 -22.65 -33.57
CA ASP A 79 -31.24 -22.90 -32.25
C ASP A 79 -31.68 -21.56 -31.63
N VAL A 80 -32.98 -21.28 -31.67
CA VAL A 80 -33.57 -20.02 -31.19
C VAL A 80 -33.29 -19.78 -29.70
N ALA A 81 -33.24 -20.85 -28.89
CA ALA A 81 -32.94 -20.71 -27.47
C ALA A 81 -31.47 -20.28 -27.28
N ARG A 82 -30.53 -20.91 -28.00
CA ARG A 82 -29.12 -20.56 -27.97
C ARG A 82 -28.85 -19.12 -28.38
N ILE A 83 -29.37 -18.67 -29.53
CA ILE A 83 -29.10 -17.30 -30.01
C ILE A 83 -29.70 -16.24 -29.06
N LYS A 84 -30.80 -16.56 -28.36
CA LYS A 84 -31.36 -15.70 -27.30
C LYS A 84 -30.45 -15.62 -26.08
N ARG A 85 -29.83 -16.72 -25.67
CA ARG A 85 -28.84 -16.71 -24.58
C ARG A 85 -27.59 -15.91 -24.97
N TYR A 86 -27.11 -16.05 -26.21
CA TYR A 86 -25.99 -15.26 -26.72
C TYR A 86 -26.28 -13.75 -26.72
N ALA A 87 -27.52 -13.34 -27.00
CA ALA A 87 -27.93 -11.94 -26.92
C ALA A 87 -27.92 -11.36 -25.49
N GLY A 88 -27.87 -12.21 -24.46
CA GLY A 88 -27.68 -11.82 -23.06
C GLY A 88 -26.23 -11.53 -22.68
N ILE A 89 -25.25 -11.95 -23.49
CA ILE A 89 -23.84 -11.64 -23.28
C ILE A 89 -23.60 -10.16 -23.60
N ASP A 90 -22.78 -9.48 -22.79
CA ASP A 90 -22.45 -8.08 -23.07
C ASP A 90 -21.75 -7.93 -24.44
N SER A 91 -22.02 -6.80 -25.09
CA SER A 91 -21.55 -6.58 -26.47
C SER A 91 -20.03 -6.61 -26.63
N ILE A 92 -19.26 -6.29 -25.58
CA ILE A 92 -17.79 -6.26 -25.64
C ILE A 92 -17.26 -7.70 -25.63
N SER A 93 -17.76 -8.53 -24.72
CA SER A 93 -17.44 -9.96 -24.66
C SER A 93 -17.84 -10.66 -25.96
N LEU A 94 -19.05 -10.44 -26.46
CA LEU A 94 -19.52 -11.06 -27.71
C LEU A 94 -18.64 -10.66 -28.92
N ALA A 95 -18.19 -9.40 -28.97
CA ALA A 95 -17.30 -8.90 -30.02
C ALA A 95 -15.89 -9.54 -29.98
N SER A 96 -15.50 -10.19 -28.88
CA SER A 96 -14.22 -10.89 -28.77
C SER A 96 -14.27 -12.35 -29.25
N VAL A 97 -15.47 -12.90 -29.49
CA VAL A 97 -15.69 -14.27 -30.02
C VAL A 97 -16.60 -14.27 -31.27
N PRO A 98 -16.45 -13.34 -32.22
CA PRO A 98 -17.44 -13.10 -33.26
C PRO A 98 -17.62 -14.31 -34.19
N ASP A 99 -16.52 -15.00 -34.52
CA ASP A 99 -16.55 -16.17 -35.40
C ASP A 99 -17.23 -17.38 -34.75
N LEU A 100 -17.14 -17.52 -33.43
CA LEU A 100 -17.81 -18.60 -32.71
C LEU A 100 -19.32 -18.37 -32.67
N VAL A 101 -19.72 -17.12 -32.44
CA VAL A 101 -21.12 -16.69 -32.47
C VAL A 101 -21.68 -16.80 -33.90
N ALA A 102 -20.86 -16.55 -34.92
CA ALA A 102 -21.23 -16.67 -36.33
C ALA A 102 -21.54 -18.11 -36.77
N LEU A 103 -21.10 -19.14 -36.03
CA LEU A 103 -21.45 -20.53 -36.32
C LEU A 103 -22.97 -20.80 -36.27
N GLU A 104 -23.71 -20.02 -35.49
CA GLU A 104 -25.18 -20.08 -35.42
C GLU A 104 -25.86 -19.20 -36.48
N GLY A 105 -25.09 -18.43 -37.25
CA GLY A 105 -25.58 -17.66 -38.39
C GLY A 105 -25.92 -18.54 -39.60
N PRO A 106 -26.41 -17.93 -40.69
CA PRO A 106 -26.81 -18.64 -41.89
C PRO A 106 -25.62 -19.25 -42.64
N ASP A 107 -25.83 -20.36 -43.37
CA ASP A 107 -24.74 -21.16 -43.99
C ASP A 107 -24.12 -20.50 -45.23
N VAL A 108 -23.20 -19.58 -44.99
CA VAL A 108 -22.43 -18.94 -46.07
C VAL A 108 -21.35 -19.84 -46.68
N ALA A 109 -21.11 -21.03 -46.13
CA ALA A 109 -20.05 -21.93 -46.58
C ALA A 109 -20.54 -22.84 -47.72
N THR A 110 -21.69 -23.48 -47.54
CA THR A 110 -22.25 -24.40 -48.56
C THR A 110 -23.57 -23.96 -49.16
N TRP A 111 -24.21 -22.93 -48.59
CA TRP A 111 -25.50 -22.40 -49.05
C TRP A 111 -26.67 -23.38 -48.99
N THR A 112 -26.52 -24.49 -48.25
CA THR A 112 -27.51 -25.58 -48.24
C THR A 112 -27.82 -26.13 -46.85
N GLN A 113 -27.06 -25.71 -45.85
CA GLN A 113 -27.20 -26.21 -44.49
C GLN A 113 -27.95 -25.20 -43.62
N PRO A 114 -28.63 -25.67 -42.55
CA PRO A 114 -29.45 -24.80 -41.71
C PRO A 114 -28.64 -23.76 -40.94
N THR A 115 -27.33 -23.95 -40.72
CA THR A 115 -26.43 -23.02 -40.03
C THR A 115 -25.03 -23.11 -40.59
N LEU A 116 -24.21 -22.06 -40.40
CA LEU A 116 -22.80 -22.06 -40.80
C LEU A 116 -22.04 -23.24 -40.18
N ARG A 117 -22.33 -23.61 -38.93
CA ARG A 117 -21.78 -24.78 -38.25
C ARG A 117 -21.96 -26.08 -39.04
N GLU A 118 -23.18 -26.34 -39.51
CA GLU A 118 -23.51 -27.55 -40.28
C GLU A 118 -22.89 -27.51 -41.69
N GLY A 119 -22.82 -26.31 -42.30
CA GLY A 119 -22.11 -26.07 -43.55
C GLY A 119 -20.64 -26.47 -43.47
N ILE A 120 -19.95 -26.00 -42.42
CA ILE A 120 -18.54 -26.30 -42.16
C ILE A 120 -18.32 -27.82 -41.98
N VAL A 121 -19.16 -28.50 -41.19
CA VAL A 121 -19.08 -29.95 -40.99
C VAL A 121 -19.27 -30.70 -42.31
N THR A 122 -20.19 -30.24 -43.15
CA THR A 122 -20.48 -30.85 -44.46
C THR A 122 -19.31 -30.67 -45.43
N GLN A 123 -18.68 -29.50 -45.43
CA GLN A 123 -17.54 -29.16 -46.29
C GLN A 123 -16.22 -29.84 -45.84
N TYR A 124 -16.11 -30.20 -44.56
CA TYR A 124 -14.88 -30.77 -44.01
C TYR A 124 -14.45 -32.04 -44.74
N ARG A 125 -13.19 -32.03 -45.18
CA ARG A 125 -12.52 -33.14 -45.86
C ARG A 125 -11.48 -33.73 -44.90
N SER A 126 -11.50 -35.04 -44.69
CA SER A 126 -10.65 -35.79 -43.74
C SER A 126 -9.13 -35.77 -44.03
N GLU A 127 -8.66 -34.85 -44.88
CA GLU A 127 -7.27 -34.74 -45.32
C GLU A 127 -6.36 -34.12 -44.25
N ARG A 128 -6.87 -33.17 -43.47
CA ARG A 128 -6.11 -32.43 -42.45
C ARG A 128 -6.74 -32.65 -41.08
N PRO A 129 -5.96 -32.81 -40.00
CA PRO A 129 -6.50 -32.92 -38.64
C PRO A 129 -6.90 -31.55 -38.06
N TRP A 130 -7.11 -30.53 -38.90
CA TRP A 130 -7.51 -29.19 -38.50
C TRP A 130 -8.28 -28.48 -39.61
N ILE A 131 -9.18 -27.59 -39.22
CA ILE A 131 -9.93 -26.69 -40.12
C ILE A 131 -9.86 -25.26 -39.60
N ARG A 132 -9.83 -24.29 -40.51
CA ARG A 132 -9.86 -22.86 -40.18
C ARG A 132 -11.19 -22.24 -40.64
N VAL A 133 -11.84 -21.53 -39.73
CA VAL A 133 -13.13 -20.85 -39.94
C VAL A 133 -12.99 -19.42 -39.40
N GLY A 134 -12.75 -18.46 -40.29
CA GLY A 134 -12.39 -17.10 -39.86
C GLY A 134 -11.07 -17.10 -39.07
N ALA A 135 -11.13 -16.58 -37.84
CA ALA A 135 -10.04 -16.64 -36.86
C ALA A 135 -9.98 -17.97 -36.10
N LEU A 136 -11.04 -18.79 -36.10
CA LEU A 136 -11.06 -20.08 -35.40
C LEU A 136 -10.17 -21.09 -36.11
N VAL A 137 -9.35 -21.79 -35.34
CA VAL A 137 -8.62 -22.98 -35.77
C VAL A 137 -9.14 -24.13 -34.92
N ILE A 138 -9.68 -25.19 -35.54
CA ILE A 138 -10.31 -26.30 -34.83
C ILE A 138 -9.52 -27.57 -35.14
N GLU A 139 -9.08 -28.29 -34.11
CA GLU A 139 -8.41 -29.57 -34.25
C GLU A 139 -9.44 -30.72 -34.31
N VAL A 140 -9.22 -31.67 -35.21
CA VAL A 140 -10.07 -32.83 -35.43
C VAL A 140 -9.18 -34.07 -35.50
N PRO A 141 -8.72 -34.61 -34.35
CA PRO A 141 -7.68 -35.65 -34.31
C PRO A 141 -8.07 -36.94 -35.04
N ASP A 142 -9.35 -37.32 -34.98
CA ASP A 142 -9.90 -38.52 -35.62
C ASP A 142 -10.14 -38.35 -37.14
N ARG A 143 -10.00 -37.11 -37.64
CA ARG A 143 -10.24 -36.72 -39.03
C ARG A 143 -11.65 -37.07 -39.53
N THR A 144 -12.65 -37.15 -38.65
CA THR A 144 -14.03 -37.46 -39.05
C THR A 144 -14.91 -36.21 -39.03
N LYS A 145 -15.97 -36.19 -39.85
CA LYS A 145 -16.99 -35.14 -39.78
C LYS A 145 -17.71 -35.15 -38.42
N GLU A 146 -17.85 -36.32 -37.82
CA GLU A 146 -18.46 -36.49 -36.51
C GLU A 146 -17.59 -35.91 -35.38
N GLY A 147 -16.27 -36.08 -35.46
CA GLY A 147 -15.31 -35.45 -34.54
C GLY A 147 -15.36 -33.93 -34.59
N LEU A 148 -15.42 -33.35 -35.80
CA LEU A 148 -15.61 -31.91 -35.97
C LEU A 148 -16.97 -31.43 -35.42
N ARG A 149 -18.05 -32.14 -35.75
CA ARG A 149 -19.40 -31.87 -35.24
C ARG A 149 -19.41 -31.84 -33.72
N ASN A 150 -18.83 -32.85 -33.08
CA ASN A 150 -18.75 -32.94 -31.63
C ASN A 150 -17.95 -31.78 -31.02
N THR A 151 -16.82 -31.42 -31.60
CA THR A 151 -15.99 -30.29 -31.14
C THR A 151 -16.75 -28.97 -31.22
N LEU A 152 -17.45 -28.70 -32.33
CA LEU A 152 -18.26 -27.50 -32.53
C LEU A 152 -19.48 -27.45 -31.60
N VAL A 153 -20.14 -28.59 -31.36
CA VAL A 153 -21.25 -28.69 -30.40
C VAL A 153 -20.77 -28.38 -28.99
N ARG A 154 -19.61 -28.91 -28.58
CA ARG A 154 -19.02 -28.65 -27.27
C ARG A 154 -18.62 -27.18 -27.11
N ALA A 155 -18.00 -26.57 -28.12
CA ALA A 155 -17.68 -25.14 -28.09
C ALA A 155 -18.93 -24.26 -27.98
N ALA A 156 -20.00 -24.57 -28.75
CA ALA A 156 -21.28 -23.86 -28.63
C ALA A 156 -21.91 -24.01 -27.24
N ARG A 157 -21.90 -25.23 -26.67
CA ARG A 157 -22.36 -25.48 -25.29
C ARG A 157 -21.52 -24.75 -24.25
N GLY A 158 -20.22 -24.61 -24.47
CA GLY A 158 -19.36 -23.83 -23.61
C GLY A 158 -19.78 -22.36 -23.58
N LEU A 159 -20.04 -21.75 -24.75
CA LEU A 159 -20.54 -20.38 -24.83
C LEU A 159 -21.94 -20.24 -24.21
N GLU A 160 -22.83 -21.22 -24.41
CA GLU A 160 -24.12 -21.27 -23.70
C GLU A 160 -23.94 -21.24 -22.19
N TYR A 161 -23.02 -22.05 -21.66
CA TYR A 161 -22.77 -22.12 -20.22
C TYR A 161 -22.31 -20.77 -19.67
N VAL A 162 -21.36 -20.11 -20.34
CA VAL A 162 -20.92 -18.77 -19.96
C VAL A 162 -22.07 -17.77 -19.97
N SER A 163 -23.01 -17.89 -20.92
CA SER A 163 -24.17 -17.00 -21.02
C SER A 163 -25.26 -17.26 -19.96
N GLU A 164 -25.40 -18.48 -19.46
CA GLU A 164 -26.40 -18.82 -18.43
C GLU A 164 -25.93 -18.40 -17.02
N GLU A 165 -24.67 -18.69 -16.68
CA GLU A 165 -24.07 -18.31 -15.40
C GLU A 165 -23.89 -16.79 -15.24
N MET A 166 -23.91 -16.05 -16.36
CA MET A 166 -23.94 -14.59 -16.38
C MET A 166 -25.16 -13.98 -15.67
N ALA A 167 -26.17 -14.75 -15.27
CA ALA A 167 -27.29 -14.22 -14.49
C ALA A 167 -27.05 -14.18 -12.97
N MET A 168 -26.22 -15.07 -12.40
CA MET A 168 -26.26 -15.37 -10.96
C MET A 168 -24.99 -15.04 -10.14
N TYR A 169 -23.80 -14.93 -10.74
CA TYR A 169 -22.55 -14.78 -9.98
C TYR A 169 -21.72 -13.54 -10.37
N THR A 170 -20.80 -13.10 -9.49
CA THR A 170 -19.93 -11.92 -9.67
C THR A 170 -18.73 -12.17 -10.58
N ASP A 171 -18.30 -13.43 -10.73
CA ASP A 171 -17.05 -13.81 -11.42
C ASP A 171 -17.21 -14.03 -12.94
N ARG A 172 -18.00 -13.17 -13.59
CA ARG A 172 -18.45 -13.38 -14.98
C ARG A 172 -17.35 -13.19 -16.02
N LYS A 173 -16.47 -12.21 -15.79
CA LYS A 173 -15.44 -11.80 -16.75
C LYS A 173 -14.31 -12.82 -16.84
N SER A 174 -13.97 -13.48 -15.73
CA SER A 174 -12.89 -14.46 -15.68
C SER A 174 -13.29 -15.77 -16.38
N LEU A 175 -14.52 -16.27 -16.15
CA LEU A 175 -15.05 -17.46 -16.84
C LEU A 175 -15.12 -17.23 -18.36
N PHE A 176 -15.66 -16.09 -18.79
CA PHE A 176 -15.69 -15.73 -20.20
C PHE A 176 -14.26 -15.58 -20.75
N GLY A 177 -13.35 -14.96 -19.99
CA GLY A 177 -11.94 -14.83 -20.35
C GLY A 177 -11.25 -16.18 -20.58
N LEU A 178 -11.46 -17.15 -19.67
CA LEU A 178 -10.96 -18.51 -19.81
C LEU A 178 -11.53 -19.17 -21.07
N PHE A 179 -12.84 -19.11 -21.28
CA PHE A 179 -13.48 -19.68 -22.46
C PHE A 179 -12.93 -19.09 -23.76
N ARG A 180 -12.85 -17.76 -23.84
CA ARG A 180 -12.32 -17.03 -24.99
C ARG A 180 -10.90 -17.48 -25.29
N ASP A 181 -10.02 -17.51 -24.29
CA ASP A 181 -8.61 -17.82 -24.52
C ASP A 181 -8.40 -19.29 -24.92
N LEU A 182 -9.22 -20.21 -24.39
CA LEU A 182 -9.22 -21.63 -24.77
C LEU A 182 -9.82 -21.90 -26.17
N THR A 183 -10.63 -20.99 -26.71
CA THR A 183 -11.35 -21.22 -27.97
C THR A 183 -10.96 -20.31 -29.13
N THR A 184 -10.34 -19.16 -28.85
CA THR A 184 -9.99 -18.16 -29.87
C THR A 184 -8.52 -17.79 -29.89
N ALA A 185 -7.85 -17.73 -28.73
CA ALA A 185 -6.42 -17.41 -28.67
C ALA A 185 -5.54 -18.61 -29.05
N GLN A 186 -6.08 -19.83 -28.96
CA GLN A 186 -5.42 -21.07 -29.33
C GLN A 186 -6.35 -21.93 -30.20
N PRO A 187 -5.82 -22.95 -30.92
CA PRO A 187 -6.67 -23.92 -31.60
C PRO A 187 -7.67 -24.58 -30.63
N ILE A 188 -8.93 -24.72 -31.05
CA ILE A 188 -9.96 -25.45 -30.31
C ILE A 188 -9.60 -26.93 -30.36
N THR A 189 -9.06 -27.44 -29.25
CA THR A 189 -8.74 -28.86 -29.07
C THR A 189 -9.70 -29.52 -28.08
N ASN A 190 -9.80 -30.86 -28.12
CA ASN A 190 -10.56 -31.60 -27.11
C ASN A 190 -10.03 -31.34 -25.69
N GLU A 191 -8.71 -31.20 -25.53
CA GLU A 191 -8.08 -30.89 -24.25
C GLU A 191 -8.53 -29.53 -23.69
N CYS A 192 -8.58 -28.49 -24.54
CA CYS A 192 -9.04 -27.16 -24.13
C CYS A 192 -10.51 -27.20 -23.67
N LEU A 193 -11.36 -27.93 -24.39
CA LEU A 193 -12.77 -28.09 -24.04
C LEU A 193 -12.96 -28.96 -22.78
N ASP A 194 -12.18 -30.04 -22.63
CA ASP A 194 -12.15 -30.87 -21.43
C ASP A 194 -11.74 -30.04 -20.21
N LEU A 195 -10.73 -29.17 -20.35
CA LEU A 195 -10.28 -28.25 -19.30
C LEU A 195 -11.35 -27.25 -18.93
N PHE A 196 -12.00 -26.62 -19.91
CA PHE A 196 -13.09 -25.68 -19.67
C PHE A 196 -14.25 -26.36 -18.92
N GLU A 197 -14.70 -27.52 -19.40
CA GLU A 197 -15.80 -28.29 -18.79
C GLU A 197 -15.47 -28.78 -17.38
N ALA A 198 -14.23 -29.22 -17.14
CA ALA A 198 -13.77 -29.63 -15.81
C ALA A 198 -13.69 -28.44 -14.85
N THR A 199 -13.28 -27.27 -15.36
CA THR A 199 -13.17 -26.03 -14.58
C THR A 199 -14.54 -25.48 -14.20
N VAL A 200 -15.49 -25.48 -15.13
CA VAL A 200 -16.88 -25.11 -14.90
C VAL A 200 -17.49 -25.92 -13.74
N ARG A 201 -17.18 -27.22 -13.67
CA ARG A 201 -17.68 -28.10 -12.59
C ARG A 201 -17.13 -27.76 -11.20
N LEU A 202 -15.98 -27.08 -11.08
CA LEU A 202 -15.42 -26.67 -9.77
C LEU A 202 -16.31 -25.64 -9.06
N GLN A 203 -16.86 -24.68 -9.79
CA GLN A 203 -17.54 -23.51 -9.21
C GLN A 203 -18.82 -23.90 -8.45
N ILE A 204 -19.46 -25.00 -8.86
CA ILE A 204 -20.62 -25.56 -8.15
C ILE A 204 -20.28 -25.88 -6.68
N ILE A 205 -19.00 -26.07 -6.34
CA ILE A 205 -18.56 -26.52 -5.01
C ILE A 205 -17.85 -25.41 -4.22
N SER A 206 -17.16 -24.48 -4.90
CA SER A 206 -16.21 -23.55 -4.28
C SER A 206 -16.53 -22.11 -4.69
N ASN A 207 -17.15 -21.31 -3.79
CA ASN A 207 -17.54 -19.91 -4.04
C ASN A 207 -16.34 -18.93 -4.03
N LYS A 208 -15.21 -19.34 -4.62
CA LYS A 208 -13.93 -18.62 -4.64
C LYS A 208 -13.75 -17.91 -5.98
N THR A 209 -13.68 -16.58 -5.92
CA THR A 209 -13.77 -15.62 -7.03
C THR A 209 -12.51 -15.49 -7.91
N ASP A 210 -11.60 -16.46 -7.88
CA ASP A 210 -10.31 -16.41 -8.60
C ASP A 210 -9.99 -17.68 -9.42
N THR A 211 -10.89 -18.65 -9.43
CA THR A 211 -10.62 -20.00 -9.97
C THR A 211 -10.30 -19.98 -11.47
N TYR A 212 -11.09 -19.23 -12.26
CA TYR A 212 -10.97 -19.22 -13.71
C TYR A 212 -9.72 -18.50 -14.20
N ASP A 213 -9.40 -17.36 -13.58
CA ASP A 213 -8.21 -16.59 -13.93
C ASP A 213 -6.94 -17.36 -13.61
N VAL A 214 -6.90 -18.08 -12.49
CA VAL A 214 -5.75 -18.93 -12.13
C VAL A 214 -5.55 -20.07 -13.12
N ILE A 215 -6.62 -20.79 -13.49
CA ILE A 215 -6.52 -21.88 -14.48
C ILE A 215 -6.11 -21.32 -15.85
N ARG A 216 -6.66 -20.18 -16.23
CA ARG A 216 -6.30 -19.47 -17.46
C ARG A 216 -4.82 -19.11 -17.47
N GLU A 217 -4.33 -18.45 -16.43
CA GLU A 217 -2.93 -18.03 -16.28
C GLU A 217 -1.99 -19.24 -16.40
N VAL A 218 -2.20 -20.27 -15.57
CA VAL A 218 -1.32 -21.44 -15.54
C VAL A 218 -1.35 -22.23 -16.85
N TYR A 219 -2.51 -22.36 -17.49
CA TYR A 219 -2.62 -23.10 -18.75
C TYR A 219 -2.08 -22.32 -19.95
N MET A 220 -2.30 -21.01 -20.01
CA MET A 220 -1.79 -20.16 -21.09
C MET A 220 -0.27 -20.00 -20.99
N GLU A 221 0.28 -19.93 -19.78
CA GLU A 221 1.72 -19.81 -19.51
C GLU A 221 2.42 -21.17 -19.29
N ARG A 222 1.79 -22.30 -19.65
CA ARG A 222 2.30 -23.67 -19.41
C ARG A 222 3.72 -23.97 -19.89
N ARG A 223 4.30 -23.14 -20.76
CA ARG A 223 5.71 -23.25 -21.23
C ARG A 223 6.68 -22.39 -20.42
N GLU A 224 6.19 -21.30 -19.84
CA GLU A 224 6.96 -20.24 -19.19
C GLU A 224 6.69 -20.13 -17.68
N LEU A 225 5.95 -21.10 -17.11
CA LEU A 225 5.73 -21.19 -15.67
C LEU A 225 7.04 -21.06 -14.90
N GLY A 226 7.03 -20.15 -13.94
CA GLY A 226 8.19 -19.80 -13.12
C GLY A 226 7.77 -19.07 -11.85
N GLY A 227 8.72 -18.35 -11.24
CA GLY A 227 8.51 -17.66 -9.97
C GLY A 227 7.37 -16.63 -9.98
N GLN A 228 7.10 -16.00 -11.12
CA GLN A 228 6.01 -15.03 -11.26
C GLN A 228 4.61 -15.63 -11.06
N ASN A 229 4.46 -16.95 -11.25
CA ASN A 229 3.18 -17.65 -11.14
C ASN A 229 2.99 -18.33 -9.77
N ILE A 230 3.80 -18.01 -8.75
CA ILE A 230 3.80 -18.72 -7.46
C ILE A 230 2.41 -18.80 -6.82
N LEU A 231 1.64 -17.70 -6.82
CA LEU A 231 0.30 -17.65 -6.24
C LEU A 231 -0.70 -18.49 -7.06
N ALA A 232 -0.65 -18.38 -8.39
CA ALA A 232 -1.50 -19.15 -9.28
C ALA A 232 -1.22 -20.66 -9.16
N LEU A 233 0.06 -21.06 -9.12
CA LEU A 233 0.47 -22.44 -8.91
C LEU A 233 0.08 -22.96 -7.52
N GLN A 234 0.24 -22.15 -6.47
CA GLN A 234 -0.21 -22.49 -5.12
C GLN A 234 -1.71 -22.78 -5.12
N ARG A 235 -2.49 -21.94 -5.79
CA ARG A 235 -3.93 -22.07 -5.88
C ARG A 235 -4.35 -23.27 -6.71
N ILE A 236 -3.64 -23.59 -7.80
CA ILE A 236 -3.82 -24.86 -8.55
C ILE A 236 -3.58 -26.07 -7.66
N ILE A 237 -2.53 -26.08 -6.83
CA ILE A 237 -2.28 -27.18 -5.89
C ILE A 237 -3.49 -27.36 -4.96
N GLN A 238 -4.03 -26.26 -4.42
CA GLN A 238 -5.23 -26.31 -3.57
C GLN A 238 -6.47 -26.84 -4.32
N MET A 239 -6.71 -26.37 -5.55
CA MET A 239 -7.83 -26.83 -6.38
C MET A 239 -7.74 -28.33 -6.70
N LEU A 240 -6.53 -28.82 -7.01
CA LEU A 240 -6.31 -30.24 -7.32
C LEU A 240 -6.48 -31.15 -6.10
N GLN A 241 -6.49 -30.59 -4.88
CA GLN A 241 -6.81 -31.31 -3.65
C GLN A 241 -8.31 -31.45 -3.41
N GLU A 242 -9.17 -30.69 -4.09
CA GLU A 242 -10.62 -30.76 -3.88
C GLU A 242 -11.20 -32.12 -4.33
N PRO A 243 -11.96 -32.83 -3.47
CA PRO A 243 -12.44 -34.18 -3.79
C PRO A 243 -13.38 -34.25 -5.00
N ALA A 244 -14.23 -33.24 -5.19
CA ALA A 244 -15.37 -33.31 -6.08
C ALA A 244 -15.02 -33.01 -7.56
N ALA A 245 -14.11 -32.06 -7.82
CA ALA A 245 -13.72 -31.68 -9.19
C ALA A 245 -12.23 -31.91 -9.48
N GLY A 246 -11.44 -32.29 -8.48
CA GLY A 246 -10.03 -32.62 -8.64
C GLY A 246 -9.73 -33.78 -9.62
N PRO A 247 -10.51 -34.88 -9.76
CA PRO A 247 -10.09 -36.01 -10.61
C PRO A 247 -9.91 -35.67 -12.10
N GLN A 248 -10.83 -34.90 -12.68
CA GLN A 248 -10.77 -34.52 -14.09
C GLN A 248 -9.66 -33.50 -14.32
N LEU A 249 -9.57 -32.48 -13.47
CA LEU A 249 -8.50 -31.48 -13.55
C LEU A 249 -7.13 -32.08 -13.31
N ARG A 250 -6.98 -33.03 -12.38
CA ARG A 250 -5.72 -33.76 -12.17
C ARG A 250 -5.29 -34.48 -13.45
N THR A 251 -6.22 -35.13 -14.14
CA THR A 251 -5.91 -35.84 -15.39
C THR A 251 -5.45 -34.89 -16.50
N LEU A 252 -5.98 -33.66 -16.53
CA LEU A 252 -5.67 -32.67 -17.55
C LEU A 252 -4.40 -31.87 -17.22
N LEU A 253 -4.23 -31.46 -15.96
CA LEU A 253 -3.18 -30.53 -15.52
C LEU A 253 -1.94 -31.23 -14.95
N LEU A 254 -2.04 -32.43 -14.34
CA LEU A 254 -0.86 -33.17 -13.85
C LEU A 254 -0.09 -33.82 -15.01
N ARG A 255 0.49 -32.97 -15.84
CA ARG A 255 1.35 -33.29 -16.97
C ARG A 255 2.80 -32.91 -16.63
N PRO A 256 3.78 -33.43 -17.39
CA PRO A 256 5.20 -33.10 -17.16
C PRO A 256 5.47 -31.60 -17.10
N TRP A 257 4.82 -30.80 -17.96
CA TRP A 257 4.99 -29.34 -17.99
C TRP A 257 4.62 -28.64 -16.68
N LEU A 258 3.60 -29.13 -15.96
CA LEU A 258 3.21 -28.52 -14.69
C LEU A 258 4.24 -28.86 -13.61
N LEU A 259 4.72 -30.10 -13.57
CA LEU A 259 5.75 -30.53 -12.62
C LEU A 259 7.07 -29.78 -12.84
N GLU A 260 7.48 -29.63 -14.10
CA GLU A 260 8.65 -28.81 -14.50
C GLU A 260 8.43 -27.33 -14.14
N GLY A 261 7.21 -26.81 -14.30
CA GLY A 261 6.83 -25.45 -13.89
C GLY A 261 6.88 -25.24 -12.38
N LEU A 262 6.43 -26.22 -11.57
CA LEU A 262 6.54 -26.18 -10.11
C LEU A 262 8.01 -26.17 -9.67
N GLU A 263 8.84 -27.02 -10.28
CA GLU A 263 10.29 -27.05 -10.03
C GLU A 263 10.96 -25.71 -10.38
N ARG A 264 10.67 -25.17 -11.58
CA ARG A 264 11.20 -23.87 -12.02
C ARG A 264 10.75 -22.75 -11.09
N CYS A 265 9.48 -22.74 -10.67
CA CYS A 265 8.96 -21.78 -9.72
C CYS A 265 9.73 -21.81 -8.39
N ILE A 266 10.02 -23.00 -7.83
CA ILE A 266 10.85 -23.13 -6.62
C ILE A 266 12.24 -22.54 -6.88
N GLN A 267 12.88 -22.92 -7.97
CA GLN A 267 14.24 -22.48 -8.29
C GLN A 267 14.34 -20.96 -8.49
N ASP A 268 13.40 -20.37 -9.22
CA ASP A 268 13.33 -18.93 -9.47
C ASP A 268 13.11 -18.15 -8.18
N CYS A 269 12.17 -18.60 -7.34
CA CYS A 269 11.91 -17.98 -6.03
C CYS A 269 13.10 -18.11 -5.10
N GLN A 270 13.78 -19.26 -5.08
CA GLN A 270 15.01 -19.44 -4.30
C GLN A 270 16.11 -18.48 -4.79
N ASN A 271 16.27 -18.31 -6.09
CA ASN A 271 17.23 -17.38 -6.67
C ASN A 271 16.90 -15.93 -6.32
N ALA A 272 15.62 -15.55 -6.36
CA ALA A 272 15.16 -14.22 -5.98
C ALA A 272 15.41 -13.91 -4.50
N VAL A 273 15.05 -14.83 -3.60
CA VAL A 273 15.32 -14.71 -2.16
C VAL A 273 16.83 -14.64 -1.90
N ARG A 274 17.63 -15.49 -2.56
CA ARG A 274 19.10 -15.48 -2.43
C ARG A 274 19.69 -14.13 -2.86
N ALA A 275 19.28 -13.63 -4.02
CA ALA A 275 19.74 -12.34 -4.54
C ALA A 275 19.36 -11.17 -3.62
N GLN A 276 18.18 -11.20 -2.99
CA GLN A 276 17.77 -10.18 -2.04
C GLN A 276 18.56 -10.26 -0.72
N ILE A 277 18.81 -11.46 -0.20
CA ILE A 277 19.67 -11.65 0.99
C ILE A 277 21.10 -11.14 0.70
N ASP A 278 21.69 -11.54 -0.42
CA ASP A 278 23.06 -11.18 -0.78
C ASP A 278 23.21 -9.67 -1.06
N SER A 279 22.15 -9.01 -1.56
CA SER A 279 22.11 -7.56 -1.75
C SER A 279 21.71 -6.76 -0.51
N SER A 280 21.39 -7.39 0.63
CA SER A 280 20.83 -6.74 1.83
C SER A 280 19.44 -6.10 1.62
N SER A 281 18.69 -6.56 0.63
CA SER A 281 17.35 -6.03 0.30
C SER A 281 16.25 -6.75 1.10
N PRO A 282 15.04 -6.16 1.25
CA PRO A 282 13.93 -6.83 1.93
C PRO A 282 13.54 -8.14 1.23
N TRP A 283 13.77 -9.27 1.89
CA TRP A 283 13.55 -10.62 1.34
C TRP A 283 12.45 -11.43 2.04
N THR A 284 11.97 -10.95 3.19
CA THR A 284 11.05 -11.68 4.08
C THR A 284 9.72 -12.02 3.41
N LEU A 285 9.19 -11.12 2.56
CA LEU A 285 7.95 -11.36 1.82
C LEU A 285 8.10 -12.52 0.83
N LEU A 286 9.13 -12.48 -0.03
CA LEU A 286 9.39 -13.55 -0.99
C LEU A 286 9.67 -14.90 -0.31
N ALA A 287 10.38 -14.89 0.82
CA ALA A 287 10.62 -16.11 1.59
C ALA A 287 9.33 -16.66 2.22
N SER A 288 8.42 -15.80 2.67
CA SER A 288 7.09 -16.20 3.13
C SER A 288 6.26 -16.83 2.02
N ASP A 289 6.26 -16.23 0.83
CA ASP A 289 5.53 -16.75 -0.33
C ASP A 289 6.08 -18.11 -0.77
N LEU A 290 7.42 -18.24 -0.87
CA LEU A 290 8.09 -19.51 -1.16
C LEU A 290 7.76 -20.58 -0.11
N HIS A 291 7.79 -20.22 1.18
CA HIS A 291 7.46 -21.15 2.27
C HIS A 291 6.00 -21.61 2.19
N SER A 292 5.07 -20.70 1.98
CA SER A 292 3.63 -20.96 1.84
C SER A 292 3.34 -21.90 0.66
N PHE A 293 4.00 -21.65 -0.47
CA PHE A 293 3.93 -22.49 -1.65
C PHE A 293 4.49 -23.90 -1.41
N CYS A 294 5.72 -24.01 -0.89
CA CYS A 294 6.33 -25.30 -0.55
C CYS A 294 5.53 -26.08 0.50
N SER A 295 4.95 -25.38 1.48
CA SER A 295 4.06 -26.00 2.48
C SER A 295 2.80 -26.58 1.84
N SER A 296 2.20 -25.83 0.91
CA SER A 296 1.02 -26.29 0.15
C SER A 296 1.35 -27.53 -0.70
N LEU A 297 2.56 -27.56 -1.28
CA LEU A 297 3.07 -28.69 -2.04
C LEU A 297 3.32 -29.91 -1.14
N LYS A 298 3.94 -29.73 0.04
CA LYS A 298 4.23 -30.79 1.01
C LYS A 298 2.97 -31.48 1.54
N VAL A 299 1.89 -30.73 1.71
CA VAL A 299 0.59 -31.25 2.20
C VAL A 299 -0.21 -31.95 1.09
N SER A 300 0.20 -31.81 -0.18
CA SER A 300 -0.53 -32.38 -1.31
C SER A 300 -0.52 -33.91 -1.31
N LYS A 301 -1.70 -34.52 -1.49
CA LYS A 301 -1.91 -35.98 -1.42
C LYS A 301 -1.64 -36.73 -2.73
N TYR A 302 -1.47 -36.02 -3.84
CA TYR A 302 -1.58 -36.59 -5.20
C TYR A 302 -0.24 -36.64 -5.96
N ASP A 303 0.87 -36.94 -5.28
CA ASP A 303 2.23 -37.03 -5.86
C ASP A 303 2.59 -35.83 -6.76
N MET A 304 2.21 -34.61 -6.31
CA MET A 304 2.57 -33.37 -7.02
C MET A 304 4.00 -32.93 -6.75
N VAL A 305 4.69 -33.59 -5.83
CA VAL A 305 6.07 -33.29 -5.47
C VAL A 305 6.98 -33.66 -6.65
N PRO A 306 7.71 -32.69 -7.22
CA PRO A 306 8.72 -32.97 -8.24
C PRO A 306 9.66 -34.08 -7.76
N LYS A 307 10.00 -35.02 -8.65
CA LYS A 307 10.88 -36.16 -8.32
C LYS A 307 12.35 -35.78 -8.19
N VAL A 308 12.66 -34.49 -8.22
CA VAL A 308 14.02 -33.96 -8.12
C VAL A 308 14.46 -33.97 -6.67
N GLU A 309 15.60 -34.62 -6.41
CA GLU A 309 16.16 -34.86 -5.07
C GLU A 309 16.34 -33.56 -4.27
N SER A 310 16.72 -32.46 -4.93
CA SER A 310 16.87 -31.15 -4.30
C SER A 310 15.55 -30.59 -3.75
N VAL A 311 14.44 -30.78 -4.48
CA VAL A 311 13.10 -30.34 -4.05
C VAL A 311 12.59 -31.22 -2.91
N GLN A 312 12.83 -32.53 -2.96
CA GLN A 312 12.43 -33.44 -1.88
C GLN A 312 13.17 -33.10 -0.57
N THR A 313 14.49 -32.92 -0.65
CA THR A 313 15.31 -32.52 0.49
C THR A 313 14.83 -31.18 1.07
N LEU A 314 14.50 -30.21 0.21
CA LEU A 314 13.92 -28.93 0.63
C LEU A 314 12.62 -29.11 1.41
N LEU A 315 11.68 -29.91 0.89
CA LEU A 315 10.37 -30.11 1.52
C LEU A 315 10.49 -30.85 2.86
N GLU A 316 11.45 -31.77 3.01
CA GLU A 316 11.73 -32.45 4.27
C GLU A 316 12.26 -31.50 5.34
N LEU A 317 13.17 -30.60 4.98
CA LEU A 317 13.80 -29.64 5.88
C LEU A 317 12.99 -28.35 6.08
N LEU A 318 11.84 -28.22 5.41
CA LEU A 318 10.99 -27.03 5.46
C LEU A 318 10.49 -26.79 6.89
N PRO A 319 10.70 -25.59 7.46
CA PRO A 319 10.15 -25.23 8.77
C PRO A 319 8.62 -25.33 8.78
N THR A 320 8.03 -25.52 9.95
CA THR A 320 6.58 -25.39 10.11
C THR A 320 6.11 -23.94 9.85
N ILE A 321 4.82 -23.74 9.61
CA ILE A 321 4.25 -22.40 9.38
C ILE A 321 4.47 -21.49 10.60
N ASP A 322 4.33 -22.04 11.81
CA ASP A 322 4.55 -21.27 13.04
C ASP A 322 6.05 -20.95 13.24
N GLU A 323 6.95 -21.90 12.98
CA GLU A 323 8.39 -21.65 13.00
C GLU A 323 8.80 -20.57 11.99
N MET A 324 8.29 -20.64 10.75
CA MET A 324 8.59 -19.62 9.74
C MET A 324 8.11 -18.23 10.17
N ARG A 325 6.91 -18.13 10.75
CA ARG A 325 6.39 -16.87 11.29
C ARG A 325 7.31 -16.32 12.39
N MET A 326 7.73 -17.17 13.32
CA MET A 326 8.67 -16.77 14.37
C MET A 326 10.02 -16.30 13.80
N ILE A 327 10.57 -16.99 12.80
CA ILE A 327 11.82 -16.59 12.14
C ILE A 327 11.71 -15.18 11.55
N LEU A 328 10.61 -14.91 10.83
CA LEU A 328 10.37 -13.60 10.22
C LEU A 328 10.14 -12.51 11.27
N ASP A 329 9.43 -12.82 12.35
CA ASP A 329 9.22 -11.90 13.48
C ASP A 329 10.54 -11.52 14.16
N ILE A 330 11.42 -12.50 14.40
CA ILE A 330 12.75 -12.27 14.99
C ILE A 330 13.59 -11.39 14.06
N TYR A 331 13.55 -11.65 12.74
CA TYR A 331 14.29 -10.85 11.76
C TYR A 331 13.80 -9.40 11.72
N ALA A 332 12.48 -9.20 11.70
CA ALA A 332 11.87 -7.87 11.74
C ALA A 332 12.22 -7.12 13.03
N ALA A 333 12.20 -7.81 14.18
CA ALA A 333 12.59 -7.24 15.47
C ALA A 333 14.08 -6.84 15.50
N ALA A 334 14.97 -7.66 14.96
CA ALA A 334 16.40 -7.36 14.83
C ALA A 334 16.64 -6.13 13.94
N CYS A 335 15.96 -6.06 12.78
CA CYS A 335 16.02 -4.91 11.87
C CYS A 335 15.49 -3.63 12.54
N ALA A 336 14.36 -3.71 13.26
CA ALA A 336 13.78 -2.57 13.95
C ALA A 336 14.68 -2.05 15.08
N ALA A 337 15.30 -2.94 15.85
CA ALA A 337 16.28 -2.59 16.88
C ALA A 337 17.49 -1.86 16.28
N GLN A 338 17.94 -2.29 15.09
CA GLN A 338 19.03 -1.63 14.37
C GLN A 338 18.63 -0.24 13.84
N ARG A 339 17.44 -0.09 13.26
CA ARG A 339 16.95 1.22 12.74
C ARG A 339 16.77 2.27 13.82
N ARG A 340 16.21 1.88 14.97
CA ARG A 340 16.05 2.78 16.14
C ARG A 340 17.37 3.39 16.60
N ARG A 341 18.49 2.69 16.41
CA ARG A 341 19.82 3.21 16.71
C ARG A 341 20.26 4.28 15.72
N ILE A 342 20.12 3.99 14.42
CA ILE A 342 20.54 4.92 13.36
C ILE A 342 19.79 6.24 13.49
N SER A 343 18.50 6.20 13.83
CA SER A 343 17.68 7.41 14.04
C SER A 343 18.07 8.26 15.25
N LYS A 344 18.77 7.71 16.24
CA LYS A 344 19.20 8.44 17.45
C LYS A 344 20.56 9.12 17.30
N VAL A 345 21.30 8.83 16.22
CA VAL A 345 22.54 9.54 15.92
C VAL A 345 22.13 10.79 15.14
N ASP A 346 22.08 11.94 15.83
CA ASP A 346 21.79 13.23 15.20
C ASP A 346 22.70 13.43 13.98
N PRO A 347 22.16 13.86 12.81
CA PRO A 347 22.98 14.21 11.68
C PRO A 347 23.85 15.42 12.06
N LEU A 348 25.14 15.16 12.29
CA LEU A 348 26.15 16.19 12.54
C LEU A 348 25.99 17.36 11.55
N PRO A 349 25.92 18.62 12.01
CA PRO A 349 25.80 19.78 11.13
C PRO A 349 27.00 19.86 10.18
N LEU A 350 26.75 19.62 8.89
CA LEU A 350 27.79 19.59 7.86
C LEU A 350 28.32 20.98 7.45
N ASP A 351 27.78 22.06 8.02
CA ASP A 351 28.04 23.44 7.57
C ASP A 351 29.29 24.12 8.19
N LYS A 352 30.14 23.42 8.95
CA LYS A 352 31.33 24.06 9.58
C LYS A 352 32.68 23.34 9.39
N LEU A 353 32.82 22.48 8.40
CA LEU A 353 34.13 21.84 8.09
C LEU A 353 34.75 22.39 6.81
N ASP A 354 35.44 23.54 6.94
CA ASP A 354 36.40 24.03 5.95
C ASP A 354 37.64 23.11 5.92
N GLY A 355 37.58 22.06 5.10
CA GLY A 355 38.71 21.14 4.92
C GLY A 355 38.39 19.96 3.99
N LYS A 356 38.68 20.12 2.69
CA LYS A 356 38.44 19.08 1.65
C LYS A 356 39.10 17.72 1.94
N ALA A 357 40.14 17.64 2.77
CA ALA A 357 40.88 16.40 3.04
C ALA A 357 40.35 15.58 4.25
N THR A 358 39.62 16.20 5.18
CA THR A 358 39.03 15.52 6.35
C THR A 358 37.61 15.03 6.10
N ALA A 359 36.87 15.66 5.17
CA ALA A 359 35.51 15.27 4.80
C ALA A 359 35.45 13.91 4.07
N GLU A 360 36.44 13.55 3.25
CA GLU A 360 36.48 12.24 2.57
C GLU A 360 36.80 11.09 3.52
N LYS A 361 37.65 11.31 4.53
CA LYS A 361 37.98 10.30 5.56
C LYS A 361 36.84 10.10 6.57
N ALA A 362 36.12 11.18 6.92
CA ALA A 362 34.93 11.11 7.75
C ALA A 362 33.74 10.42 7.03
N ARG A 363 33.57 10.66 5.72
CA ARG A 363 32.56 9.96 4.88
C ARG A 363 32.85 8.46 4.71
N GLY A 364 34.12 8.06 4.66
CA GLY A 364 34.50 6.64 4.58
C GLY A 364 34.12 5.86 5.85
N ASN A 365 34.43 6.42 7.02
CA ASN A 365 34.18 5.75 8.31
C ASN A 365 32.69 5.77 8.73
N SER A 366 31.93 6.83 8.40
CA SER A 366 30.49 6.87 8.67
C SER A 366 29.72 5.84 7.81
N HIS A 367 30.17 5.61 6.57
CA HIS A 367 29.53 4.66 5.66
C HIS A 367 29.81 3.18 6.03
N GLU A 368 30.89 2.87 6.74
CA GLU A 368 31.14 1.55 7.34
C GLU A 368 30.38 1.33 8.65
N ALA A 369 30.22 2.36 9.49
CA ALA A 369 29.44 2.27 10.72
C ALA A 369 27.94 2.06 10.46
N LEU A 370 27.40 2.69 9.40
CA LEU A 370 26.02 2.51 8.90
C LEU A 370 25.75 1.10 8.32
N LYS A 371 26.80 0.31 8.03
CA LYS A 371 26.69 -1.03 7.42
C LYS A 371 26.75 -2.20 8.42
N ARG A 372 26.97 -1.96 9.71
CA ARG A 372 27.04 -3.05 10.70
C ARG A 372 25.64 -3.63 10.95
N ARG A 373 25.30 -4.71 10.23
CA ARG A 373 24.08 -5.50 10.42
C ARG A 373 23.99 -6.08 11.83
N HIS A 374 22.78 -6.31 12.33
CA HIS A 374 22.58 -7.00 13.60
C HIS A 374 23.13 -8.44 13.52
N PRO A 375 23.80 -8.99 14.55
CA PRO A 375 24.36 -10.35 14.49
C PRO A 375 23.33 -11.45 14.23
N LEU A 376 22.07 -11.23 14.61
CA LEU A 376 20.98 -12.15 14.30
C LEU A 376 20.55 -12.11 12.83
N GLU A 377 20.75 -10.99 12.11
CA GLU A 377 20.38 -10.93 10.69
C GLU A 377 21.18 -11.97 9.90
N SER A 378 22.50 -12.04 10.10
CA SER A 378 23.35 -13.03 9.42
C SER A 378 23.01 -14.47 9.81
N VAL A 379 22.71 -14.71 11.09
CA VAL A 379 22.32 -16.04 11.59
C VAL A 379 20.99 -16.49 10.97
N ILE A 380 20.00 -15.61 10.90
CA ILE A 380 18.69 -15.90 10.31
C ILE A 380 18.81 -16.09 8.80
N GLU A 381 19.58 -15.24 8.12
CA GLU A 381 19.83 -15.37 6.69
C GLU A 381 20.52 -16.70 6.35
N GLU A 382 21.52 -17.12 7.13
CA GLU A 382 22.18 -18.42 6.95
C GLU A 382 21.23 -19.58 7.23
N PHE A 383 20.41 -19.47 8.27
CA PHE A 383 19.38 -20.47 8.58
C PHE A 383 18.35 -20.59 7.45
N CYS A 384 17.87 -19.47 6.91
CA CYS A 384 16.95 -19.46 5.77
C CYS A 384 17.63 -19.97 4.49
N LYS A 385 18.90 -19.66 4.24
CA LYS A 385 19.66 -20.24 3.12
C LYS A 385 19.71 -21.77 3.19
N HIS A 386 19.94 -22.32 4.38
CA HIS A 386 19.92 -23.76 4.61
C HIS A 386 18.53 -24.38 4.45
N ARG A 387 17.51 -23.82 5.13
CA ARG A 387 16.18 -24.42 5.24
C ARG A 387 15.24 -24.15 4.05
N LEU A 388 15.43 -23.04 3.33
CA LEU A 388 14.55 -22.61 2.23
C LEU A 388 15.25 -22.64 0.86
N LEU A 389 16.57 -22.43 0.82
CA LEU A 389 17.30 -22.27 -0.44
C LEU A 389 18.13 -23.49 -0.82
N GLY A 390 17.95 -24.61 -0.11
CA GLY A 390 18.60 -25.90 -0.38
C GLY A 390 20.11 -25.90 -0.14
N GLN A 391 20.65 -24.96 0.64
CA GLN A 391 22.06 -24.97 0.98
C GLN A 391 22.38 -26.16 1.92
N HIS A 392 23.28 -27.04 1.49
CA HIS A 392 23.51 -28.34 2.15
C HIS A 392 24.18 -28.27 3.53
N THR A 393 24.78 -27.13 3.90
CA THR A 393 25.49 -26.98 5.18
C THR A 393 25.11 -25.66 5.85
N ILE A 394 24.91 -25.72 7.16
CA ILE A 394 24.73 -24.57 8.06
C ILE A 394 25.86 -24.60 9.08
N ASP A 395 26.45 -23.44 9.39
CA ASP A 395 27.39 -23.31 10.50
C ASP A 395 26.70 -23.81 11.79
N PRO A 396 27.29 -24.80 12.51
CA PRO A 396 26.77 -25.26 13.79
C PRO A 396 26.48 -24.11 14.77
N VAL A 397 27.29 -23.04 14.72
CA VAL A 397 27.12 -21.86 15.57
C VAL A 397 25.86 -21.06 15.21
N ALA A 398 25.59 -20.88 13.92
CA ALA A 398 24.37 -20.23 13.45
C ALA A 398 23.13 -21.05 13.79
N LEU A 399 23.20 -22.38 13.62
CA LEU A 399 22.12 -23.29 14.00
C LEU A 399 21.81 -23.25 15.50
N GLU A 400 22.84 -23.31 16.35
CA GLU A 400 22.67 -23.24 17.82
C GLU A 400 22.11 -21.87 18.24
N SER A 401 22.62 -20.78 17.66
CA SER A 401 22.12 -19.43 17.91
C SER A 401 20.65 -19.29 17.50
N MET A 402 20.25 -19.85 16.35
CA MET A 402 18.88 -19.83 15.87
C MET A 402 17.95 -20.63 16.78
N ASN A 403 18.37 -21.84 17.19
CA ASN A 403 17.58 -22.67 18.11
C ASN A 403 17.39 -21.99 19.46
N ALA A 404 18.42 -21.32 19.99
CA ALA A 404 18.34 -20.59 21.25
C ALA A 404 17.35 -19.41 21.18
N ILE A 405 17.36 -18.62 20.10
CA ILE A 405 16.41 -17.50 19.95
C ILE A 405 14.99 -17.98 19.66
N LEU A 406 14.82 -19.08 18.92
CA LEU A 406 13.50 -19.73 18.73
C LEU A 406 12.94 -20.26 20.05
N GLY A 407 13.79 -20.80 20.93
CA GLY A 407 13.41 -21.20 22.28
C GLY A 407 12.77 -20.05 23.06
N VAL A 408 13.38 -18.86 23.02
CA VAL A 408 12.80 -17.65 23.64
C VAL A 408 11.43 -17.31 23.03
N TRP A 409 11.29 -17.35 21.70
CA TRP A 409 10.02 -17.01 21.04
C TRP A 409 8.90 -17.99 21.38
N ASN A 410 9.21 -19.28 21.47
CA ASN A 410 8.29 -20.33 21.89
C ASN A 410 7.86 -20.15 23.35
N ASP A 411 8.80 -19.93 24.26
CA ASP A 411 8.52 -19.86 25.70
C ASP A 411 7.86 -18.54 26.14
N THR A 412 7.89 -17.51 25.30
CA THR A 412 7.28 -16.20 25.58
C THR A 412 5.82 -16.08 25.18
N VAL A 413 5.28 -17.06 24.45
CA VAL A 413 3.84 -17.16 24.19
C VAL A 413 3.20 -17.90 25.36
N ASP A 414 2.26 -17.28 26.04
CA ASP A 414 1.38 -18.00 26.96
C ASP A 414 0.34 -18.79 26.16
N THR A 415 0.43 -20.12 26.19
CA THR A 415 -0.50 -21.00 25.47
C THR A 415 -1.93 -20.94 25.99
N THR A 416 -2.14 -20.43 27.21
CA THR A 416 -3.46 -20.32 27.83
C THR A 416 -4.14 -18.98 27.55
N THR A 417 -3.38 -17.87 27.52
CA THR A 417 -3.93 -16.52 27.32
C THR A 417 -3.65 -15.94 25.93
N GLY A 418 -2.73 -16.55 25.16
CA GLY A 418 -2.22 -15.99 23.91
C GLY A 418 -1.38 -14.73 24.08
N SER A 419 -1.10 -14.30 25.32
CA SER A 419 -0.31 -13.10 25.60
C SER A 419 1.16 -13.34 25.30
N VAL A 420 1.82 -12.31 24.77
CA VAL A 420 3.24 -12.35 24.38
C VAL A 420 4.05 -11.51 25.36
N ASP A 421 5.09 -12.10 25.94
CA ASP A 421 6.07 -11.37 26.77
C ASP A 421 7.03 -10.55 25.88
N VAL A 422 6.60 -9.33 25.53
CA VAL A 422 7.34 -8.40 24.66
C VAL A 422 8.67 -7.97 25.29
N GLU A 423 8.74 -7.87 26.61
CA GLU A 423 9.95 -7.44 27.33
C GLU A 423 11.07 -8.47 27.15
N ARG A 424 10.78 -9.76 27.34
CA ARG A 424 11.77 -10.84 27.13
C ARG A 424 12.22 -10.97 25.68
N ARG A 425 11.29 -10.80 24.72
CA ARG A 425 11.65 -10.81 23.29
C ARG A 425 12.58 -9.66 22.94
N THR A 426 12.29 -8.45 23.43
CA THR A 426 13.14 -7.27 23.22
C THR A 426 14.52 -7.46 23.86
N LEU A 427 14.54 -8.02 25.08
CA LEU A 427 15.76 -8.35 25.80
C LEU A 427 16.65 -9.31 25.00
N ALA A 428 16.07 -10.37 24.44
CA ALA A 428 16.81 -11.36 23.65
C ALA A 428 17.46 -10.77 22.37
N ILE A 429 16.77 -9.84 21.70
CA ILE A 429 17.33 -9.12 20.54
C ILE A 429 18.53 -8.26 20.97
N LEU A 430 18.36 -7.43 21.99
CA LEU A 430 19.42 -6.54 22.49
C LEU A 430 20.64 -7.32 23.02
N LEU A 431 20.40 -8.46 23.67
CA LEU A 431 21.47 -9.29 24.20
C LEU A 431 22.30 -9.94 23.08
N SER A 432 21.63 -10.37 22.01
CA SER A 432 22.30 -10.96 20.86
C SER A 432 23.28 -10.00 20.18
N LYS A 433 23.02 -8.69 20.29
CA LYS A 433 23.96 -7.62 19.92
C LYS A 433 25.09 -7.46 20.94
N ASN A 434 24.76 -7.31 22.22
CA ASN A 434 25.71 -6.98 23.29
C ASN A 434 26.74 -8.08 23.58
N THR A 435 26.44 -9.32 23.21
CA THR A 435 27.36 -10.46 23.30
C THR A 435 28.43 -10.47 22.19
N GLY A 436 28.39 -9.52 21.25
CA GLY A 436 29.39 -9.38 20.18
C GLY A 436 29.57 -10.69 19.40
N SER A 437 30.83 -11.08 19.16
CA SER A 437 31.19 -12.33 18.46
C SER A 437 31.18 -13.61 19.33
N ASN A 438 30.88 -13.51 20.64
CA ASN A 438 30.91 -14.69 21.52
C ASN A 438 29.54 -15.40 21.48
N HIS A 439 29.41 -16.31 20.54
CA HIS A 439 28.20 -17.11 20.33
C HIS A 439 27.87 -17.98 21.55
N ALA A 440 28.86 -18.59 22.21
CA ALA A 440 28.62 -19.45 23.36
C ALA A 440 27.98 -18.68 24.52
N LEU A 441 28.45 -17.45 24.78
CA LEU A 441 27.83 -16.56 25.76
C LEU A 441 26.40 -16.18 25.35
N ARG A 442 26.19 -15.86 24.07
CA ARG A 442 24.87 -15.53 23.52
C ARG A 442 23.87 -16.67 23.73
N CYS A 443 24.21 -17.89 23.31
CA CYS A 443 23.34 -19.05 23.42
C CYS A 443 22.99 -19.34 24.89
N LYS A 444 23.97 -19.27 25.81
CA LYS A 444 23.71 -19.44 27.25
C LYS A 444 22.75 -18.40 27.81
N CYS A 445 22.94 -17.12 27.47
CA CYS A 445 22.04 -16.06 27.94
C CYS A 445 20.63 -16.19 27.35
N LEU A 446 20.51 -16.55 26.07
CA LEU A 446 19.22 -16.78 25.43
C LEU A 446 18.48 -17.97 26.05
N ALA A 447 19.19 -19.06 26.34
CA ALA A 447 18.65 -20.22 27.04
C ALA A 447 18.13 -19.84 28.44
N GLU A 448 18.86 -19.01 29.19
CA GLU A 448 18.36 -18.49 30.48
C GLU A 448 17.11 -17.62 30.30
N ILE A 449 17.06 -16.71 29.32
CA ILE A 449 15.85 -15.89 29.06
C ILE A 449 14.63 -16.77 28.79
N ALA A 450 14.81 -17.88 28.06
CA ALA A 450 13.76 -18.84 27.77
C ALA A 450 13.28 -19.57 29.05
N THR A 451 14.20 -20.02 29.90
CA THR A 451 13.90 -20.85 31.09
C THR A 451 13.39 -20.06 32.31
N VAL A 452 13.53 -18.72 32.35
CA VAL A 452 13.16 -17.84 33.48
C VAL A 452 11.68 -17.95 33.92
N ARG A 453 10.79 -18.63 33.18
CA ARG A 453 9.44 -18.96 33.68
C ARG A 453 9.43 -19.99 34.83
N GLN A 454 10.45 -20.84 34.95
CA GLN A 454 10.37 -22.05 35.79
C GLN A 454 11.15 -21.97 37.11
N SER A 455 12.06 -21.02 37.30
CA SER A 455 13.06 -21.08 38.39
C SER A 455 13.28 -19.82 39.22
N SER A 456 12.55 -18.70 39.02
CA SER A 456 12.73 -17.51 39.88
C SER A 456 11.43 -16.72 40.14
N PRO A 457 11.20 -16.24 41.38
CA PRO A 457 10.10 -15.36 41.71
C PRO A 457 10.53 -13.92 41.42
N SER A 458 10.26 -13.38 40.23
CA SER A 458 9.66 -12.05 40.07
C SER A 458 9.78 -11.50 38.62
N PRO A 459 8.71 -10.87 38.09
CA PRO A 459 8.71 -10.11 36.82
C PRO A 459 9.70 -8.92 36.64
N PRO A 460 10.21 -8.22 37.68
CA PRO A 460 11.05 -7.04 37.49
C PRO A 460 12.47 -7.38 37.01
N PHE A 461 12.96 -8.62 37.09
CA PHE A 461 14.34 -8.92 36.63
C PHE A 461 14.51 -8.68 35.12
N ALA A 462 13.64 -9.26 34.28
CA ALA A 462 13.71 -9.08 32.83
C ALA A 462 13.50 -7.62 32.43
N LYS A 463 12.56 -6.92 33.10
CA LYS A 463 12.28 -5.51 32.88
C LYS A 463 13.46 -4.60 33.25
N ASN A 464 14.05 -4.82 34.41
CA ASN A 464 15.21 -4.06 34.88
C ASN A 464 16.42 -4.30 33.98
N LEU A 465 16.67 -5.56 33.62
CA LEU A 465 17.75 -5.93 32.71
C LEU A 465 17.55 -5.32 31.31
N LEU A 466 16.31 -5.28 30.80
CA LEU A 466 15.97 -4.61 29.56
C LEU A 466 16.28 -3.10 29.64
N ALA A 467 15.88 -2.44 30.74
CA ALA A 467 16.16 -1.02 30.96
C ALA A 467 17.66 -0.72 31.02
N ILE A 468 18.47 -1.65 31.53
CA ILE A 468 19.94 -1.56 31.54
C ILE A 468 20.50 -1.74 30.12
N LEU A 469 20.10 -2.81 29.41
CA LEU A 469 20.58 -3.08 28.04
C LEU A 469 20.22 -1.97 27.03
N LEU A 470 19.11 -1.26 27.23
CA LEU A 470 18.72 -0.13 26.37
C LEU A 470 19.62 1.10 26.53
N ARG A 471 20.31 1.24 27.67
CA ARG A 471 21.17 2.38 28.00
C ARG A 471 22.66 2.10 27.79
N VAL A 472 23.08 0.84 27.70
CA VAL A 472 24.52 0.48 27.65
C VAL A 472 25.29 1.11 26.49
N ASP A 473 24.61 1.42 25.37
CA ASP A 473 25.25 2.08 24.22
C ASP A 473 25.52 3.58 24.46
N SER A 474 24.80 4.25 25.39
CA SER A 474 24.92 5.69 25.68
C SER A 474 25.46 6.01 27.07
N GLU A 475 25.21 5.14 28.05
CA GLU A 475 25.58 5.27 29.46
C GLU A 475 26.15 3.93 29.94
N ARG A 476 27.30 3.54 29.38
CA ARG A 476 27.89 2.21 29.60
C ARG A 476 28.25 2.01 31.07
N GLU A 477 28.92 2.97 31.68
CA GLU A 477 29.45 2.92 33.03
C GLU A 477 28.31 2.80 34.04
N ARG A 478 27.25 3.61 33.87
CA ARG A 478 26.00 3.48 34.61
C ARG A 478 25.38 2.10 34.49
N SER A 479 25.32 1.58 33.27
CA SER A 479 24.72 0.28 32.97
C SER A 479 25.49 -0.87 33.63
N ILE A 480 26.82 -0.75 33.74
CA ILE A 480 27.66 -1.71 34.48
C ILE A 480 27.35 -1.67 35.98
N VAL A 481 27.21 -0.48 36.57
CA VAL A 481 26.84 -0.31 37.99
C VAL A 481 25.47 -0.93 38.27
N GLU A 482 24.47 -0.58 37.48
CA GLU A 482 23.11 -1.07 37.66
C GLU A 482 23.00 -2.59 37.42
N LEU A 483 23.74 -3.15 36.44
CA LEU A 483 23.79 -4.59 36.22
C LEU A 483 24.42 -5.32 37.41
N THR A 484 25.50 -4.77 37.96
CA THR A 484 26.17 -5.34 39.14
C THR A 484 25.21 -5.38 40.33
N ASN A 485 24.50 -4.28 40.60
CA ASN A 485 23.53 -4.22 41.69
C ASN A 485 22.41 -5.24 41.45
N LEU A 486 21.83 -5.28 40.25
CA LEU A 486 20.77 -6.23 39.87
C LEU A 486 21.20 -7.69 40.07
N LEU A 487 22.42 -8.06 39.66
CA LEU A 487 22.94 -9.43 39.83
C LEU A 487 23.23 -9.76 41.30
N SER A 488 23.72 -8.80 42.08
CA SER A 488 23.98 -8.99 43.50
C SER A 488 22.70 -9.14 44.33
N GLU A 489 21.66 -8.37 44.01
CA GLU A 489 20.38 -8.37 44.73
C GLU A 489 19.50 -9.57 44.35
N SER A 490 19.52 -9.97 43.08
CA SER A 490 18.68 -11.06 42.58
C SER A 490 19.14 -12.44 43.04
N GLY A 491 20.38 -12.58 43.52
CA GLY A 491 20.97 -13.87 43.90
C GLY A 491 21.07 -14.88 42.75
N ILE A 492 20.87 -14.42 41.50
CA ILE A 492 20.90 -15.26 40.31
C ILE A 492 22.33 -15.76 40.08
N GLN A 493 22.50 -17.08 40.12
CA GLN A 493 23.80 -17.74 39.93
C GLN A 493 24.14 -18.04 38.47
N ALA A 494 23.30 -17.63 37.52
CA ALA A 494 23.53 -17.94 36.12
C ALA A 494 24.84 -17.30 35.62
N GLN A 495 25.80 -18.17 35.33
CA GLN A 495 27.17 -17.83 34.93
C GLN A 495 27.21 -16.88 33.73
N CYS A 496 26.24 -16.98 32.82
CA CYS A 496 26.21 -16.19 31.59
C CYS A 496 26.04 -14.67 31.86
N TRP A 497 25.34 -14.27 32.92
CA TRP A 497 25.20 -12.85 33.26
C TRP A 497 26.49 -12.27 33.86
N ARG A 498 27.24 -13.09 34.61
CA ARG A 498 28.58 -12.74 35.12
C ARG A 498 29.57 -12.60 33.98
N ASP A 499 29.54 -13.53 33.02
CA ASP A 499 30.37 -13.49 31.82
C ASP A 499 30.05 -12.26 30.95
N LEU A 500 28.78 -11.84 30.87
CA LEU A 500 28.36 -10.61 30.18
C LEU A 500 28.88 -9.34 30.89
N LEU A 501 28.71 -9.27 32.22
CA LEU A 501 29.21 -8.16 33.04
C LEU A 501 30.74 -8.03 32.92
N TYR A 502 31.46 -9.14 33.04
CA TYR A 502 32.92 -9.16 32.88
C TYR A 502 33.32 -8.62 31.52
N ARG A 503 32.63 -9.01 30.44
CA ARG A 503 32.93 -8.54 29.10
C ARG A 503 32.74 -7.03 28.95
N TRP A 504 31.67 -6.47 29.53
CA TRP A 504 31.45 -5.02 29.48
C TRP A 504 32.60 -4.26 30.14
N ILE A 505 33.05 -4.76 31.30
CA ILE A 505 34.20 -4.22 32.03
C ILE A 505 35.52 -4.40 31.24
N ASP A 506 35.74 -5.54 30.58
CA ASP A 506 36.96 -5.81 29.80
C ASP A 506 37.04 -4.99 28.49
N SER A 507 35.87 -4.66 27.91
CA SER A 507 35.77 -3.93 26.63
C SER A 507 36.11 -2.43 26.68
N GLU A 508 36.53 -1.92 27.85
CA GLU A 508 36.95 -0.54 28.10
C GLU A 508 38.23 -0.16 27.31
N LYS A 509 39.01 -1.14 26.84
CA LYS A 509 40.30 -0.94 26.15
C LYS A 509 40.21 -0.82 24.62
N ASP A 510 39.07 -1.18 24.02
CA ASP A 510 38.96 -1.36 22.57
C ASP A 510 38.49 -0.11 21.81
N GLN A 511 38.29 1.04 22.46
CA GLN A 511 37.91 2.30 21.81
C GLN A 511 39.08 3.31 21.75
N PRO A 512 39.81 3.39 20.62
CA PRO A 512 40.88 4.37 20.46
C PRO A 512 40.31 5.78 20.21
N GLY A 513 40.53 6.70 21.15
CA GLY A 513 40.49 8.14 20.86
C GLY A 513 39.38 8.96 21.51
N ILE A 514 38.56 8.38 22.40
CA ILE A 514 37.66 9.16 23.25
C ILE A 514 38.24 9.16 24.66
N SER A 515 38.55 10.35 25.17
CA SER A 515 38.90 10.56 26.57
C SER A 515 37.63 10.46 27.39
N GLU A 516 37.14 9.24 27.63
CA GLU A 516 36.01 8.97 28.51
C GLU A 516 36.52 8.54 29.88
N ASP A 517 35.92 9.12 30.91
CA ASP A 517 36.13 8.82 32.32
C ASP A 517 36.11 7.31 32.54
N SER A 518 37.10 6.75 33.23
CA SER A 518 37.11 5.30 33.51
C SER A 518 35.87 4.90 34.31
N LEU A 519 35.45 3.63 34.26
CA LEU A 519 34.35 3.12 35.09
C LEU A 519 34.52 3.50 36.57
N ILE A 520 35.78 3.52 37.02
CA ILE A 520 36.15 4.00 38.36
C ILE A 520 35.77 5.47 38.51
N ASP A 521 36.28 6.33 37.63
CA ASP A 521 35.98 7.77 37.67
C ASP A 521 34.47 8.04 37.64
N TYR A 522 33.72 7.42 36.72
CA TYR A 522 32.26 7.56 36.65
C TYR A 522 31.60 7.20 37.99
N ALA A 523 31.86 6.00 38.51
CA ALA A 523 31.16 5.54 39.70
C ALA A 523 31.58 6.33 40.96
N LEU A 524 32.75 6.96 40.98
CA LEU A 524 33.15 7.92 42.02
C LEU A 524 32.51 9.30 41.88
N HIS A 525 32.10 9.67 40.67
CA HIS A 525 31.36 10.89 40.43
C HIS A 525 29.87 10.74 40.76
N THR A 526 29.31 9.53 40.58
CA THR A 526 27.86 9.30 40.70
C THR A 526 27.41 8.56 41.96
N LEU A 527 28.26 7.74 42.57
CA LEU A 527 27.90 6.97 43.76
C LEU A 527 28.40 7.66 45.02
N ASN A 528 27.58 7.62 46.06
CA ASN A 528 28.03 8.05 47.38
C ASN A 528 29.04 7.03 47.96
N ALA A 529 29.76 7.40 49.02
CA ALA A 529 30.82 6.57 49.59
C ALA A 529 30.32 5.19 50.04
N SER A 530 29.07 5.08 50.49
CA SER A 530 28.48 3.79 50.90
C SER A 530 28.10 2.92 49.71
N GLU A 531 27.56 3.52 48.67
CA GLU A 531 27.20 2.88 47.40
C GLU A 531 28.44 2.42 46.65
N TRP A 532 29.50 3.23 46.59
CA TRP A 532 30.79 2.87 45.99
C TRP A 532 31.41 1.63 46.65
N VAL A 533 31.48 1.61 47.99
CA VAL A 533 32.02 0.46 48.73
C VAL A 533 31.16 -0.78 48.47
N SER A 534 29.84 -0.63 48.43
CA SER A 534 28.91 -1.73 48.18
C SER A 534 29.05 -2.28 46.76
N PHE A 535 29.15 -1.39 45.76
CA PHE A 535 29.34 -1.71 44.35
C PHE A 535 30.64 -2.49 44.11
N VAL A 536 31.78 -2.02 44.61
CA VAL A 536 33.07 -2.71 44.42
C VAL A 536 33.09 -4.06 45.15
N THR A 537 32.46 -4.15 46.33
CA THR A 537 32.29 -5.43 47.04
C THR A 537 31.41 -6.40 46.25
N ALA A 538 30.33 -5.91 45.62
CA ALA A 538 29.46 -6.72 44.76
C ALA A 538 30.21 -7.23 43.52
N ILE A 539 31.04 -6.39 42.89
CA ILE A 539 31.93 -6.81 41.80
C ILE A 539 32.89 -7.93 42.25
N GLU A 540 33.54 -7.78 43.41
CA GLU A 540 34.45 -8.81 43.96
C GLU A 540 33.71 -10.13 44.20
N MET A 541 32.49 -10.09 44.74
CA MET A 541 31.70 -11.30 44.97
C MET A 541 31.20 -11.97 43.68
N LEU A 542 30.83 -11.17 42.66
CA LEU A 542 30.27 -11.70 41.41
C LEU A 542 31.34 -12.22 40.46
N LEU A 543 32.55 -11.65 40.47
CA LEU A 543 33.60 -11.93 39.48
C LEU A 543 34.87 -12.51 40.10
N GLY A 544 34.99 -12.58 41.43
CA GLY A 544 36.21 -13.03 42.12
C GLY A 544 36.53 -14.52 41.98
N ASP A 545 35.55 -15.35 41.58
CA ASP A 545 35.70 -16.78 41.32
C ASP A 545 35.97 -17.11 39.84
N LEU A 546 35.94 -16.11 38.95
CA LEU A 546 36.20 -16.32 37.53
C LEU A 546 37.67 -16.70 37.29
N PRO A 547 37.95 -17.78 36.54
CA PRO A 547 39.31 -18.11 36.15
C PRO A 547 39.81 -17.07 35.16
N PHE A 548 40.64 -16.13 35.63
CA PHE A 548 41.32 -15.19 34.74
C PHE A 548 42.17 -15.97 33.72
N PRO A 549 41.99 -15.75 32.41
CA PRO A 549 42.75 -16.48 31.41
C PRO A 549 44.24 -16.17 31.59
N ALA A 550 45.06 -17.20 31.78
CA ALA A 550 46.51 -17.10 31.95
C ALA A 550 47.27 -16.62 30.69
N SER A 551 46.57 -16.10 29.67
CA SER A 551 47.21 -15.58 28.46
C SER A 551 47.86 -14.23 28.78
N GLU A 552 49.16 -14.14 28.51
CA GLU A 552 50.05 -13.01 28.84
C GLU A 552 49.65 -11.64 28.24
N GLU A 553 48.62 -11.58 27.39
CA GLU A 553 48.22 -10.35 26.67
C GLU A 553 47.03 -9.60 27.27
N ARG A 554 46.22 -10.20 28.18
CA ARG A 554 45.05 -9.49 28.75
C ARG A 554 45.33 -8.96 30.16
N THR A 555 45.44 -7.65 30.28
CA THR A 555 45.54 -6.97 31.58
C THR A 555 44.21 -7.04 32.33
N VAL A 556 44.23 -7.37 33.62
CA VAL A 556 43.01 -7.38 34.47
C VAL A 556 42.39 -5.97 34.50
N PRO A 557 41.05 -5.83 34.37
CA PRO A 557 40.39 -4.52 34.44
C PRO A 557 40.72 -3.77 35.73
N GLN A 558 40.79 -2.43 35.67
CA GLN A 558 41.27 -1.62 36.80
C GLN A 558 40.44 -1.81 38.07
N ILE A 559 39.12 -1.91 37.93
CA ILE A 559 38.20 -2.10 39.05
C ILE A 559 38.36 -3.46 39.75
N LEU A 560 38.95 -4.43 39.07
CA LEU A 560 39.25 -5.77 39.57
C LEU A 560 40.70 -5.92 40.08
N GLN A 561 41.48 -4.82 40.13
CA GLN A 561 42.85 -4.89 40.62
C GLN A 561 42.88 -5.28 42.11
N PRO A 562 43.71 -6.26 42.51
CA PRO A 562 43.79 -6.71 43.90
C PRO A 562 44.10 -5.59 44.91
N GLN A 563 44.85 -4.56 44.50
CA GLN A 563 45.17 -3.41 45.34
C GLN A 563 43.90 -2.61 45.71
N LEU A 564 43.06 -2.29 44.71
CA LEU A 564 41.82 -1.55 44.92
C LEU A 564 40.82 -2.35 45.75
N LEU A 565 40.62 -3.63 45.43
CA LEU A 565 39.73 -4.53 46.20
C LEU A 565 40.17 -4.63 47.66
N SER A 566 41.48 -4.78 47.90
CA SER A 566 42.03 -4.80 49.27
C SER A 566 41.85 -3.49 50.03
N TRP A 567 41.88 -2.35 49.31
CA TRP A 567 41.67 -1.02 49.89
C TRP A 567 40.21 -0.80 50.25
N VAL A 568 39.28 -1.09 49.35
CA VAL A 568 37.84 -0.99 49.60
C VAL A 568 37.43 -1.88 50.78
N LYS A 569 37.99 -3.09 50.90
CA LYS A 569 37.78 -3.97 52.06
C LYS A 569 38.27 -3.39 53.39
N ARG A 570 39.24 -2.48 53.37
CA ARG A 570 39.66 -1.72 54.57
C ARG A 570 38.75 -0.52 54.81
N LEU A 571 38.36 0.20 53.76
CA LEU A 571 37.46 1.35 53.82
C LEU A 571 36.05 0.97 54.29
N SER A 572 35.58 -0.25 54.01
CA SER A 572 34.25 -0.71 54.42
C SER A 572 33.99 -0.67 55.93
N ARG A 573 35.06 -0.66 56.74
CA ARG A 573 34.97 -0.47 58.21
C ARG A 573 34.63 0.96 58.62
N PHE A 574 34.82 1.91 57.72
CA PHE A 574 34.64 3.35 57.94
C PHE A 574 33.46 3.93 57.14
N THR A 575 32.65 3.09 56.48
CA THR A 575 31.54 3.54 55.61
C THR A 575 30.60 4.52 56.30
N VAL A 576 30.23 4.28 57.57
CA VAL A 576 29.37 5.19 58.34
C VAL A 576 30.01 6.58 58.51
N THR A 577 31.32 6.61 58.78
CA THR A 577 32.06 7.87 58.92
C THR A 577 32.19 8.60 57.60
N LEU A 578 32.47 7.88 56.51
CA LEU A 578 32.57 8.45 55.17
C LEU A 578 31.23 9.01 54.69
N THR A 579 30.13 8.30 54.94
CA THR A 579 28.77 8.76 54.60
C THR A 579 28.44 10.03 55.39
N ARG A 580 28.77 10.08 56.69
CA ARG A 580 28.57 11.29 57.50
C ARG A 580 29.39 12.47 56.97
N LEU A 581 30.63 12.22 56.56
CA LEU A 581 31.53 13.24 56.02
C LEU A 581 31.01 13.76 54.66
N GLU A 582 30.49 12.87 53.82
CA GLU A 582 29.87 13.20 52.55
C GLU A 582 28.60 14.04 52.71
N SER A 583 27.72 13.65 53.64
CA SER A 583 26.51 14.42 53.96
C SER A 583 26.78 15.76 54.65
N SER A 584 28.00 15.99 55.15
CA SER A 584 28.33 17.20 55.91
C SER A 584 29.30 18.14 55.21
N VAL A 585 30.00 17.73 54.15
CA VAL A 585 31.10 18.56 53.60
C VAL A 585 30.80 19.10 52.21
N ALA A 586 29.76 18.64 51.51
CA ALA A 586 29.40 19.02 50.13
C ALA A 586 30.56 18.97 49.08
N CYS A 587 31.78 18.63 49.49
CA CYS A 587 33.00 18.65 48.72
C CYS A 587 33.32 17.23 48.24
N SER A 588 32.72 16.85 47.11
CA SER A 588 32.85 15.52 46.51
C SER A 588 34.31 15.14 46.20
N GLU A 589 35.17 16.10 45.88
CA GLU A 589 36.52 15.84 45.35
C GLU A 589 37.53 15.33 46.39
N ALA A 590 37.44 15.82 47.62
CA ALA A 590 38.25 15.32 48.73
C ALA A 590 37.88 13.86 49.04
N ILE A 591 36.58 13.55 49.07
CA ILE A 591 36.06 12.19 49.32
C ILE A 591 36.46 11.24 48.19
N ARG A 592 36.37 11.66 46.93
CA ARG A 592 36.83 10.87 45.77
C ARG A 592 38.30 10.47 45.86
N SER A 593 39.17 11.39 46.27
CA SER A 593 40.60 11.13 46.47
C SER A 593 40.86 10.09 47.58
N ILE A 594 40.00 10.04 48.60
CA ILE A 594 40.04 9.04 49.69
C ILE A 594 39.62 7.66 49.16
N LEU A 595 38.60 7.62 48.32
CA LEU A 595 38.01 6.38 47.81
C LEU A 595 38.93 5.67 46.77
N ILE A 596 39.69 6.41 45.96
CA ILE A 596 40.62 5.86 44.92
C ILE A 596 42.06 5.67 45.44
N LEU A 597 42.40 6.27 46.58
CA LEU A 597 43.77 6.32 47.12
C LEU A 597 44.72 7.13 46.21
N SER A 598 44.38 8.39 45.93
CA SER A 598 45.09 9.18 44.90
C SER A 598 46.41 9.86 45.34
N LYS A 599 46.68 10.03 46.65
CA LYS A 599 48.03 10.24 47.26
C LYS A 599 47.91 10.53 48.77
N ASN A 600 48.95 10.12 49.51
CA ASN A 600 49.16 10.28 50.95
C ASN A 600 47.97 9.92 51.85
N ALA A 601 47.85 8.62 52.17
CA ALA A 601 46.89 8.07 53.12
C ALA A 601 46.93 8.66 54.55
N TRP A 602 47.88 9.56 54.85
CA TRP A 602 48.04 10.16 56.18
C TRP A 602 47.24 11.46 56.36
N ASP A 603 47.18 12.35 55.35
CA ASP A 603 46.49 13.66 55.43
C ASP A 603 44.96 13.53 55.41
N VAL A 604 44.47 12.53 54.70
CA VAL A 604 43.06 12.13 54.62
C VAL A 604 42.49 11.69 55.98
N LYS A 605 43.29 10.94 56.74
CA LYS A 605 42.86 10.39 58.03
C LYS A 605 42.67 11.51 59.06
N GLU A 606 43.56 12.50 59.05
CA GLU A 606 43.50 13.69 59.93
C GLU A 606 42.39 14.67 59.49
N CYS A 607 42.16 14.90 58.20
CA CYS A 607 41.05 15.73 57.72
C CYS A 607 39.67 15.10 58.00
N CYS A 608 39.51 13.79 57.75
CA CYS A 608 38.27 13.09 58.11
C CYS A 608 38.03 13.06 59.61
N TYR A 609 39.10 12.95 60.39
CA TYR A 609 39.03 13.10 61.83
C TYR A 609 38.58 14.52 62.21
N ALA A 610 39.26 15.58 61.74
CA ALA A 610 38.95 16.99 62.04
C ALA A 610 37.52 17.42 61.64
N LEU A 611 37.02 16.97 60.49
CA LEU A 611 35.64 17.22 60.05
C LEU A 611 34.61 16.41 60.83
N SER A 612 34.94 15.18 61.27
CA SER A 612 34.05 14.36 62.10
C SER A 612 33.81 14.92 63.51
N ILE A 613 34.64 15.85 63.96
CA ILE A 613 34.54 16.57 65.25
C ILE A 613 34.20 18.07 65.11
N ALA A 614 34.00 18.60 63.89
CA ALA A 614 33.63 20.01 63.67
C ALA A 614 32.18 20.30 64.10
N ALA A 615 31.93 21.54 64.56
CA ALA A 615 30.60 21.94 65.03
C ALA A 615 29.62 22.18 63.84
N PRO A 616 28.33 21.85 63.98
CA PRO A 616 27.33 21.96 62.89
C PRO A 616 27.23 23.36 62.28
N THR A 617 27.45 24.40 63.08
CA THR A 617 27.41 25.80 62.65
C THR A 617 28.54 26.17 61.69
N THR A 618 29.72 25.55 61.84
CA THR A 618 30.88 25.79 60.96
C THR A 618 30.67 25.09 59.61
N ILE A 619 30.06 23.91 59.64
CA ILE A 619 29.66 23.15 58.46
C ILE A 619 28.58 23.92 57.67
N GLN A 620 27.55 24.41 58.37
CA GLN A 620 26.45 25.17 57.79
C GLN A 620 26.89 26.51 57.17
N MET A 621 27.91 27.17 57.72
CA MET A 621 28.50 28.38 57.13
C MET A 621 29.29 28.10 55.84
N CYS A 622 29.99 26.96 55.77
CA CYS A 622 30.70 26.56 54.56
C CYS A 622 29.72 26.15 53.45
N GLU A 623 28.59 25.52 53.79
CA GLU A 623 27.49 25.19 52.86
C GLU A 623 26.84 26.46 52.28
N GLN A 624 26.50 27.44 53.11
CA GLN A 624 25.85 28.68 52.68
C GLN A 624 26.72 29.55 51.75
N LEU A 625 28.04 29.52 51.91
CA LEU A 625 28.97 30.27 51.07
C LEU A 625 29.24 29.59 49.72
N TRP A 626 29.02 28.27 49.62
CA TRP A 626 29.26 27.49 48.41
C TRP A 626 28.07 27.50 47.44
N GLU A 627 26.83 27.49 47.95
CA GLU A 627 25.62 27.44 47.10
C GLU A 627 25.32 28.74 46.31
N LEU A 628 25.96 29.86 46.64
CA LEU A 628 25.64 31.18 46.06
C LEU A 628 26.57 31.61 44.92
N LYS A 629 27.24 30.66 44.27
CA LYS A 629 28.25 30.93 43.24
C LYS A 629 27.74 31.77 42.04
N ASP A 630 26.42 31.86 41.83
CA ASP A 630 25.77 32.69 40.79
C ASP A 630 24.58 33.55 41.29
N GLY A 631 24.42 33.81 42.60
CA GLY A 631 23.24 34.52 43.16
C GLY A 631 23.56 35.57 44.21
N PHE A 632 22.71 36.62 44.32
CA PHE A 632 22.86 37.73 45.27
C PHE A 632 22.16 37.45 46.61
N LEU A 633 22.75 37.90 47.72
CA LEU A 633 22.11 37.90 49.04
C LEU A 633 22.20 39.29 49.68
N ASP A 634 21.05 39.83 50.10
CA ASP A 634 21.01 40.98 50.98
C ASP A 634 21.12 40.46 52.42
N LEU A 635 22.24 40.77 53.09
CA LEU A 635 22.52 40.37 54.48
C LEU A 635 22.55 41.62 55.36
N PRO A 636 21.42 42.00 56.01
CA PRO A 636 21.36 43.23 56.79
C PRO A 636 22.18 43.21 58.09
N GLU A 637 22.73 42.04 58.49
CA GLU A 637 23.35 41.86 59.83
C GLU A 637 24.79 41.33 59.82
N LEU A 638 25.53 41.48 58.72
CA LEU A 638 26.99 41.30 58.76
C LEU A 638 27.65 42.55 59.36
N ALA A 639 27.78 42.57 60.69
CA ALA A 639 28.62 43.55 61.37
C ALA A 639 30.06 43.50 60.82
N PRO A 640 30.73 44.66 60.63
CA PRO A 640 31.89 44.81 59.74
C PRO A 640 33.23 44.27 60.27
N GLN A 641 33.23 43.23 61.11
CA GLN A 641 34.46 42.76 61.78
C GLN A 641 34.82 41.27 61.63
N LYS A 642 34.15 40.47 60.80
CA LYS A 642 34.59 39.09 60.54
C LYS A 642 35.30 38.95 59.18
N THR A 643 36.62 38.81 59.25
CA THR A 643 37.56 38.65 58.11
C THR A 643 37.46 37.30 57.38
N GLU A 644 36.62 36.37 57.83
CA GLU A 644 36.51 35.02 57.24
C GLU A 644 35.64 34.99 55.96
N GLY A 645 34.61 35.83 55.85
CA GLY A 645 33.76 35.90 54.65
C GLY A 645 34.41 36.58 53.44
N LEU A 646 35.39 37.47 53.67
CA LEU A 646 36.11 38.18 52.60
C LEU A 646 37.14 37.28 51.90
N VAL A 647 37.70 36.31 52.62
CA VAL A 647 38.68 35.32 52.08
C VAL A 647 37.99 34.31 51.17
N ILE A 648 36.74 33.94 51.46
CA ILE A 648 35.95 32.99 50.65
C ILE A 648 35.37 33.67 49.40
N ALA A 649 34.94 34.94 49.48
CA ALA A 649 34.52 35.72 48.30
C ALA A 649 35.67 35.97 47.30
N GLN A 650 36.92 36.08 47.79
CA GLN A 650 38.13 36.13 46.95
C GLN A 650 38.53 34.75 46.39
N LEU A 651 38.18 33.65 47.06
CA LEU A 651 38.37 32.27 46.55
C LEU A 651 37.39 31.91 45.42
N LEU A 652 36.27 32.64 45.32
CA LEU A 652 35.14 32.39 44.40
C LEU A 652 34.94 33.46 43.31
N ASP A 653 35.78 34.51 43.27
CA ASP A 653 35.80 35.60 42.27
C ASP A 653 34.49 36.39 42.09
N VAL A 654 33.74 36.64 43.17
CA VAL A 654 32.44 37.34 43.12
C VAL A 654 32.58 38.84 43.42
N LYS A 655 32.12 39.72 42.51
CA LYS A 655 32.16 41.20 42.69
C LYS A 655 30.94 41.72 43.46
N VAL A 656 31.19 42.44 44.56
CA VAL A 656 30.15 42.98 45.46
C VAL A 656 29.95 44.49 45.24
N TYR A 657 28.72 44.92 44.91
CA TYR A 657 28.33 46.33 44.81
C TYR A 657 27.58 46.77 46.07
N LYS A 658 27.93 47.92 46.64
CA LYS A 658 27.43 48.40 47.95
C LYS A 658 26.20 49.34 47.87
N GLY A 659 25.47 49.38 46.76
CA GLY A 659 24.33 50.30 46.57
C GLY A 659 23.49 50.01 45.32
N ASP A 660 22.61 50.93 44.94
CA ASP A 660 21.62 50.77 43.86
C ASP A 660 22.21 50.33 42.50
N VAL A 661 21.44 49.51 41.78
CA VAL A 661 21.80 48.98 40.46
C VAL A 661 22.01 50.14 39.48
N PRO A 662 23.19 50.26 38.83
CA PRO A 662 23.44 51.34 37.88
C PRO A 662 22.43 51.30 36.72
N PRO A 663 21.85 52.43 36.30
CA PRO A 663 20.87 52.49 35.20
C PRO A 663 21.37 51.84 33.89
N GLN A 664 22.68 51.81 33.68
CA GLN A 664 23.32 51.09 32.56
C GLN A 664 23.03 49.59 32.54
N LYS A 665 22.87 48.93 33.70
CA LYS A 665 22.53 47.51 33.77
C LYS A 665 21.09 47.21 33.42
N ILE A 666 20.19 48.18 33.63
CA ILE A 666 18.79 48.08 33.18
C ILE A 666 18.70 48.23 31.67
N VAL A 667 19.45 49.17 31.08
CA VAL A 667 19.55 49.30 29.61
C VAL A 667 20.15 48.05 28.98
N GLU A 668 21.21 47.46 29.58
CA GLU A 668 21.75 46.18 29.12
C GLU A 668 20.71 45.04 29.17
N ALA A 669 19.89 44.99 30.23
CA ALA A 669 18.81 44.00 30.34
C ALA A 669 17.70 44.21 29.30
N THR A 670 17.29 45.46 29.03
CA THR A 670 16.29 45.75 27.97
C THR A 670 16.83 45.37 26.60
N THR A 671 18.09 45.71 26.31
CA THR A 671 18.72 45.35 25.02
C THR A 671 18.86 43.83 24.86
N PHE A 672 19.07 43.10 25.95
CA PHE A 672 19.07 41.64 25.98
C PHE A 672 17.68 41.07 25.65
N TRP A 673 16.60 41.60 26.24
CA TRP A 673 15.24 41.14 25.96
C TRP A 673 14.76 41.46 24.55
N ASP A 674 15.09 42.64 24.01
CA ASP A 674 14.76 42.99 22.61
C ASP A 674 15.42 42.01 21.62
N SER A 675 16.62 41.50 21.95
CA SER A 675 17.30 40.49 21.12
C SER A 675 16.60 39.13 21.17
N ILE A 676 16.04 38.74 22.32
CA ILE A 676 15.27 37.51 22.48
C ILE A 676 13.92 37.62 21.76
N GLU A 677 13.24 38.77 21.83
CA GLU A 677 11.98 38.98 21.12
C GLU A 677 12.18 38.89 19.60
N ALA A 678 13.27 39.47 19.07
CA ALA A 678 13.62 39.34 17.66
C ALA A 678 13.93 37.88 17.26
N GLU A 679 14.58 37.10 18.12
CA GLU A 679 14.84 35.68 17.90
C GLU A 679 13.53 34.86 17.89
N ILE A 680 12.59 35.15 18.79
CA ILE A 680 11.27 34.50 18.83
C ILE A 680 10.50 34.79 17.53
N MET A 681 10.49 36.04 17.05
CA MET A 681 9.78 36.39 15.81
C MET A 681 10.43 35.75 14.57
N ALA A 682 11.76 35.68 14.51
CA ALA A 682 12.47 34.96 13.46
C ALA A 682 12.17 33.45 13.50
N GLU A 683 12.03 32.87 14.69
CA GLU A 683 11.67 31.47 14.88
C GLU A 683 10.22 31.18 14.45
N VAL A 684 9.27 32.09 14.74
CA VAL A 684 7.89 32.00 14.22
C VAL A 684 7.89 31.96 12.69
N GLU A 685 8.60 32.87 12.01
CA GLU A 685 8.69 32.88 10.54
C GLU A 685 9.38 31.61 10.00
N ARG A 686 10.38 31.08 10.72
CA ARG A 686 11.04 29.81 10.37
C ARG A 686 10.06 28.64 10.48
N LEU A 687 9.28 28.58 11.54
CA LEU A 687 8.29 27.52 11.80
C LEU A 687 7.15 27.56 10.77
N GLU A 688 6.64 28.74 10.40
CA GLU A 688 5.64 28.86 9.32
C GLU A 688 6.18 28.40 7.96
N ARG A 689 7.45 28.67 7.67
CA ARG A 689 8.10 28.18 6.45
C ARG A 689 8.31 26.66 6.50
N LEU A 690 8.67 26.13 7.67
CA LEU A 690 8.83 24.70 7.88
C LEU A 690 7.49 23.96 7.76
N GLN A 691 6.42 24.49 8.37
CA GLN A 691 5.07 23.96 8.25
C GLN A 691 4.64 23.89 6.78
N ARG A 692 4.87 24.97 6.00
CA ARG A 692 4.61 24.98 4.55
C ARG A 692 5.45 23.95 3.79
N ALA A 693 6.74 23.82 4.11
CA ALA A 693 7.62 22.85 3.48
C ALA A 693 7.21 21.40 3.79
N LEU A 694 6.81 21.12 5.04
CA LEU A 694 6.30 19.83 5.48
C LEU A 694 4.98 19.50 4.80
N LYS A 695 4.02 20.45 4.74
CA LYS A 695 2.77 20.28 4.00
C LYS A 695 2.98 19.98 2.51
N ILE A 696 3.98 20.59 1.88
CA ILE A 696 4.34 20.31 0.47
C ILE A 696 4.92 18.89 0.32
N ALA A 697 5.70 18.42 1.30
CA ALA A 697 6.36 17.12 1.24
C ALA A 697 5.42 15.96 1.61
N ASP A 698 4.62 16.12 2.66
CA ASP A 698 3.67 15.15 3.19
C ASP A 698 2.50 15.87 3.89
N PRO A 699 1.45 16.27 3.14
CA PRO A 699 0.33 17.00 3.72
C PRO A 699 -0.43 16.20 4.77
N LYS A 700 -0.54 14.88 4.59
CA LYS A 700 -1.30 14.00 5.50
C LYS A 700 -0.55 13.77 6.80
N GLY A 701 0.75 13.43 6.72
CA GLY A 701 1.58 13.30 7.91
C GLY A 701 1.70 14.61 8.69
N THR A 702 1.76 15.75 7.98
CA THR A 702 1.82 17.06 8.62
C THR A 702 0.51 17.43 9.31
N ALA A 703 -0.65 17.16 8.72
CA ALA A 703 -1.95 17.40 9.36
C ALA A 703 -2.10 16.59 10.67
N LEU A 704 -1.74 15.30 10.64
CA LEU A 704 -1.76 14.44 11.84
C LEU A 704 -0.80 14.93 12.91
N LEU A 705 0.40 15.38 12.52
CA LEU A 705 1.39 15.93 13.44
C LEU A 705 0.89 17.24 14.08
N LEU A 706 0.27 18.14 13.31
CA LEU A 706 -0.28 19.39 13.83
C LEU A 706 -1.46 19.12 14.78
N GLU A 707 -2.31 18.15 14.47
CA GLU A 707 -3.39 17.69 15.36
C GLU A 707 -2.84 17.12 16.67
N GLU A 708 -1.81 16.26 16.62
CA GLU A 708 -1.14 15.71 17.80
C GLU A 708 -0.52 16.81 18.68
N LEU A 709 -0.02 17.88 18.06
CA LEU A 709 0.53 19.05 18.74
C LEU A 709 -0.52 20.07 19.18
N GLY A 710 -1.81 19.85 18.87
CA GLY A 710 -2.90 20.77 19.20
C GLY A 710 -2.87 22.10 18.42
N ILE A 711 -2.20 22.14 17.27
CA ILE A 711 -2.12 23.31 16.40
C ILE A 711 -3.25 23.21 15.36
N PRO A 712 -4.17 24.19 15.28
CA PRO A 712 -5.24 24.16 14.28
C PRO A 712 -4.64 24.21 12.87
N ASP A 713 -5.02 23.24 12.03
CA ASP A 713 -4.54 23.13 10.66
C ASP A 713 -5.47 23.86 9.69
N ASP A 714 -4.94 24.85 8.97
CA ASP A 714 -5.64 25.45 7.83
C ASP A 714 -5.71 24.40 6.70
N SER A 715 -6.92 24.05 6.26
CA SER A 715 -7.08 23.02 5.23
C SER A 715 -6.38 23.43 3.94
N LEU A 716 -5.87 22.47 3.16
CA LEU A 716 -5.23 22.75 1.86
C LEU A 716 -6.14 23.56 0.92
N LEU A 717 -7.46 23.39 1.08
CA LEU A 717 -8.46 24.14 0.37
C LEU A 717 -8.50 25.62 0.79
N ASP A 718 -8.34 25.92 2.07
CA ASP A 718 -8.28 27.30 2.57
C ASP A 718 -7.07 28.03 2.01
N GLU A 719 -5.92 27.35 1.95
CA GLU A 719 -4.72 27.91 1.32
C GLU A 719 -4.92 28.20 -0.17
N GLU A 720 -5.67 27.36 -0.90
CA GLU A 720 -5.99 27.59 -2.30
C GLU A 720 -6.94 28.78 -2.46
N ILE A 721 -7.98 28.87 -1.62
CA ILE A 721 -8.95 29.97 -1.61
C ILE A 721 -8.26 31.31 -1.33
N MET A 722 -7.33 31.37 -0.38
CA MET A 722 -6.55 32.58 -0.07
C MET A 722 -5.66 33.03 -1.24
N LYS A 723 -5.27 32.12 -2.14
CA LYS A 723 -4.44 32.41 -3.32
C LYS A 723 -5.29 32.80 -4.54
N LEU A 724 -6.62 32.84 -4.43
CA LEU A 724 -7.49 33.19 -5.55
C LEU A 724 -7.32 34.67 -5.96
N PRO A 725 -7.38 34.98 -7.26
CA PRO A 725 -7.43 36.37 -7.72
C PRO A 725 -8.66 37.10 -7.14
N ALA A 726 -8.52 38.40 -6.89
CA ALA A 726 -9.57 39.22 -6.27
C ALA A 726 -10.94 39.17 -6.99
N GLY A 727 -10.99 38.91 -8.30
CA GLY A 727 -12.27 38.75 -9.03
C GLY A 727 -12.86 37.35 -9.01
N VAL A 728 -12.13 36.35 -8.52
CA VAL A 728 -12.57 34.94 -8.41
C VAL A 728 -12.96 34.61 -6.98
N ILE A 729 -12.24 35.16 -5.99
CA ILE A 729 -12.55 34.92 -4.57
C ILE A 729 -13.99 35.33 -4.21
N ASP A 730 -14.50 36.41 -4.81
CA ASP A 730 -15.87 36.91 -4.58
C ASP A 730 -16.97 35.98 -5.11
N VAL A 731 -16.63 34.99 -5.94
CA VAL A 731 -17.58 34.03 -6.54
C VAL A 731 -17.30 32.59 -6.13
N VAL A 732 -16.37 32.37 -5.19
CA VAL A 732 -16.03 31.06 -4.64
C VAL A 732 -16.38 31.03 -3.17
N GLU A 733 -17.24 30.09 -2.77
CA GLU A 733 -17.65 29.88 -1.38
C GLU A 733 -17.22 28.49 -0.91
N LYS A 734 -16.66 28.40 0.30
CA LYS A 734 -16.36 27.12 0.94
C LYS A 734 -17.63 26.59 1.61
N VAL A 735 -18.15 25.46 1.13
CA VAL A 735 -19.39 24.84 1.64
C VAL A 735 -19.13 23.61 2.52
N GLY A 736 -17.90 23.09 2.51
CA GLY A 736 -17.47 21.97 3.36
C GLY A 736 -15.94 21.86 3.44
N ASN A 737 -15.42 20.85 4.14
CA ASN A 737 -13.97 20.70 4.35
C ASN A 737 -13.17 20.58 3.04
N ASN A 738 -13.70 19.81 2.09
CA ASN A 738 -13.12 19.60 0.76
C ASN A 738 -14.09 20.07 -0.34
N GLU A 739 -15.10 20.87 0.02
CA GLU A 739 -16.17 21.27 -0.88
C GLU A 739 -16.18 22.78 -1.11
N VAL A 740 -16.18 23.16 -2.39
CA VAL A 740 -16.32 24.55 -2.83
C VAL A 740 -17.46 24.69 -3.81
N GLU A 741 -18.12 25.83 -3.76
CA GLU A 741 -19.12 26.25 -4.71
C GLU A 741 -18.61 27.45 -5.51
N ILE A 742 -18.73 27.38 -6.83
CA ILE A 742 -18.32 28.43 -7.76
C ILE A 742 -19.57 28.98 -8.46
N SER A 743 -19.80 30.28 -8.33
CA SER A 743 -20.94 30.98 -8.91
C SER A 743 -20.62 31.58 -10.28
N PHE A 744 -21.47 31.32 -11.27
CA PHE A 744 -21.37 31.91 -12.61
C PHE A 744 -22.63 32.75 -12.94
N PRO A 745 -22.50 34.07 -13.19
CA PRO A 745 -23.65 34.91 -13.49
C PRO A 745 -24.22 34.61 -14.88
N MET A 746 -25.54 34.46 -14.96
CA MET A 746 -26.26 34.09 -16.18
C MET A 746 -26.88 35.28 -16.92
N SER A 747 -26.56 36.51 -16.50
CA SER A 747 -27.09 37.77 -17.05
C SER A 747 -26.65 38.04 -18.50
N ALA A 748 -25.57 37.40 -18.96
CA ALA A 748 -25.07 37.56 -20.33
C ALA A 748 -25.93 36.85 -21.39
N TYR A 749 -26.84 35.95 -20.98
CA TYR A 749 -27.64 35.16 -21.92
C TYR A 749 -28.99 35.81 -22.22
N THR A 750 -29.23 36.07 -23.50
CA THR A 750 -30.55 36.53 -23.98
C THR A 750 -31.62 35.49 -23.70
N GLU A 751 -32.86 35.92 -23.46
CA GLU A 751 -34.03 35.03 -23.27
C GLU A 751 -34.14 33.94 -24.34
N LEU A 752 -33.84 34.28 -25.58
CA LEU A 752 -33.90 33.33 -26.68
C LEU A 752 -32.82 32.24 -26.58
N TYR A 753 -31.59 32.60 -26.18
CA TYR A 753 -30.54 31.61 -25.90
C TYR A 753 -30.92 30.75 -24.68
N ARG A 754 -31.55 31.37 -23.68
CA ARG A 754 -32.01 30.67 -22.48
C ARG A 754 -33.04 29.59 -22.84
N SER A 755 -34.05 29.94 -23.65
CA SER A 755 -35.04 28.98 -24.17
C SER A 755 -34.38 27.88 -25.02
N ALA A 756 -33.49 28.22 -25.96
CA ALA A 756 -32.85 27.25 -26.86
C ALA A 756 -31.93 26.25 -26.15
N MET A 757 -31.37 26.60 -24.98
CA MET A 757 -30.50 25.72 -24.19
C MET A 757 -31.22 25.12 -22.98
N GLY A 758 -32.51 25.41 -22.80
CA GLY A 758 -33.33 24.91 -21.69
C GLY A 758 -33.01 25.53 -20.33
N LEU A 759 -32.40 26.72 -20.28
CA LEU A 759 -32.15 27.47 -19.05
C LEU A 759 -33.47 27.94 -18.43
N PRO A 760 -33.72 27.73 -17.13
CA PRO A 760 -34.91 28.26 -16.45
C PRO A 760 -35.01 29.78 -16.62
N ALA A 761 -36.21 30.34 -16.75
CA ALA A 761 -36.37 31.79 -16.93
C ALA A 761 -35.93 32.59 -15.70
N THR A 762 -36.09 32.01 -14.51
CA THR A 762 -35.81 32.61 -13.20
C THR A 762 -34.34 32.48 -12.75
N ALA A 763 -33.56 31.56 -13.34
CA ALA A 763 -32.17 31.32 -12.95
C ALA A 763 -31.23 32.51 -13.21
N THR A 764 -30.76 33.18 -12.17
CA THR A 764 -29.79 34.29 -12.32
C THR A 764 -28.34 33.82 -12.20
N ILE A 765 -28.10 32.71 -11.52
CA ILE A 765 -26.77 32.18 -11.20
C ILE A 765 -26.75 30.67 -11.49
N LEU A 766 -25.66 30.21 -12.09
CA LEU A 766 -25.30 28.81 -12.21
C LEU A 766 -24.26 28.48 -11.13
N LEU A 767 -24.53 27.47 -10.32
CA LEU A 767 -23.67 27.04 -9.23
C LEU A 767 -22.95 25.75 -9.64
N LEU A 768 -21.63 25.73 -9.50
CA LEU A 768 -20.80 24.54 -9.68
C LEU A 768 -20.27 24.13 -8.31
N ARG A 769 -20.79 23.04 -7.75
CA ARG A 769 -20.31 22.47 -6.49
C ARG A 769 -19.29 21.38 -6.80
N LEU A 770 -18.11 21.50 -6.20
CA LEU A 770 -16.96 20.64 -6.39
C LEU A 770 -16.57 20.02 -5.05
N ASN A 771 -16.26 18.73 -5.09
CA ASN A 771 -15.54 18.07 -4.01
C ASN A 771 -14.13 17.79 -4.53
N LEU A 772 -13.16 18.52 -3.99
CA LEU A 772 -11.75 18.50 -4.34
C LEU A 772 -11.00 17.83 -3.19
N ASP A 773 -10.86 16.52 -3.28
CA ASP A 773 -10.02 15.79 -2.35
C ASP A 773 -8.55 15.99 -2.70
N LEU A 774 -7.96 17.04 -2.13
CA LEU A 774 -6.56 17.41 -2.34
C LEU A 774 -5.57 16.36 -1.81
N SER A 775 -6.04 15.37 -1.03
CA SER A 775 -5.22 14.22 -0.60
C SER A 775 -4.99 13.18 -1.71
N GLN A 776 -5.70 13.30 -2.84
CA GLN A 776 -5.71 12.35 -3.95
C GLN A 776 -6.25 10.94 -3.60
N GLU A 777 -6.90 10.77 -2.44
CA GLU A 777 -7.52 9.50 -2.08
C GLU A 777 -8.82 9.23 -2.86
N SER A 778 -9.54 10.29 -3.21
CA SER A 778 -10.74 10.23 -4.03
C SER A 778 -10.63 11.11 -5.28
N ALA A 779 -11.20 10.63 -6.38
CA ALA A 779 -11.27 11.39 -7.61
C ALA A 779 -12.18 12.61 -7.43
N PRO A 780 -11.87 13.76 -8.08
CA PRO A 780 -12.69 14.95 -7.95
C PRO A 780 -14.12 14.65 -8.41
N SER A 781 -15.09 15.20 -7.70
CA SER A 781 -16.50 15.04 -8.05
C SER A 781 -17.20 16.38 -8.14
N PHE A 782 -18.23 16.46 -8.96
CA PHE A 782 -18.92 17.74 -9.21
C PHE A 782 -20.41 17.57 -9.44
N CYS A 783 -21.17 18.62 -9.17
CA CYS A 783 -22.55 18.78 -9.62
C CYS A 783 -22.82 20.23 -10.00
N VAL A 784 -23.80 20.43 -10.90
CA VAL A 784 -24.15 21.75 -11.42
C VAL A 784 -25.63 22.01 -11.13
N HIS A 785 -25.90 23.21 -10.62
CA HIS A 785 -27.20 23.63 -10.15
C HIS A 785 -27.55 25.01 -10.68
N PHE A 786 -28.85 25.31 -10.75
CA PHE A 786 -29.32 26.69 -10.86
C PHE A 786 -29.74 27.19 -9.49
N ASN A 787 -29.60 28.50 -9.25
CA ASN A 787 -30.00 29.10 -7.97
C ASN A 787 -31.51 29.10 -7.72
N ASP A 788 -32.32 28.71 -8.71
CA ASP A 788 -33.77 28.52 -8.61
C ASP A 788 -34.18 27.04 -8.62
N ASP A 789 -33.23 26.10 -8.56
CA ASP A 789 -33.54 24.68 -8.41
C ASP A 789 -34.32 24.47 -7.09
N PRO A 790 -35.45 23.76 -7.12
CA PRO A 790 -36.18 23.44 -5.90
C PRO A 790 -35.31 22.61 -4.97
N ASP A 791 -35.42 22.87 -3.68
CA ASP A 791 -34.74 22.13 -2.62
C ASP A 791 -33.21 22.31 -2.56
N LEU A 792 -32.62 23.33 -3.21
CA LEU A 792 -31.15 23.58 -3.23
C LEU A 792 -30.51 23.51 -1.83
N ASP A 793 -31.14 24.11 -0.80
CA ASP A 793 -30.64 24.12 0.58
C ASP A 793 -30.82 22.78 1.32
N THR A 794 -31.72 21.92 0.83
CA THR A 794 -32.09 20.63 1.46
C THR A 794 -31.63 19.42 0.64
N LEU A 795 -30.96 19.66 -0.48
CA LEU A 795 -30.60 18.64 -1.45
C LEU A 795 -29.39 17.85 -0.91
N GLU A 796 -29.60 16.56 -0.66
CA GLU A 796 -28.47 15.62 -0.65
C GLU A 796 -27.89 15.57 -2.06
N HIS A 797 -26.77 16.25 -2.27
CA HIS A 797 -26.08 16.26 -3.54
C HIS A 797 -25.42 14.90 -3.79
N THR A 798 -25.60 14.37 -5.00
CA THR A 798 -24.88 13.17 -5.46
C THR A 798 -23.95 13.59 -6.60
N PRO A 799 -22.77 14.16 -6.28
CA PRO A 799 -21.85 14.64 -7.31
C PRO A 799 -21.32 13.50 -8.17
N TRP A 800 -21.03 13.78 -9.44
CA TRP A 800 -20.46 12.79 -10.35
C TRP A 800 -18.96 12.66 -10.10
N SER A 801 -18.51 11.44 -9.79
CA SER A 801 -17.09 11.15 -9.62
C SER A 801 -16.36 11.09 -10.96
N CYS A 802 -15.22 11.76 -11.05
CA CYS A 802 -14.35 11.76 -12.23
C CYS A 802 -13.24 10.70 -12.14
N ALA A 803 -13.49 9.58 -11.43
CA ALA A 803 -12.54 8.47 -11.35
C ALA A 803 -12.21 7.90 -12.74
N ASP A 804 -11.03 7.30 -12.89
CA ASP A 804 -10.54 6.80 -14.18
C ASP A 804 -11.44 5.73 -14.80
N GLU A 805 -12.11 4.94 -13.96
CA GLU A 805 -13.05 3.90 -14.35
C GLU A 805 -14.49 4.42 -14.55
N ALA A 806 -14.79 5.62 -14.04
CA ALA A 806 -16.14 6.17 -14.13
C ALA A 806 -16.47 6.48 -15.60
N PRO A 807 -17.61 6.02 -16.13
CA PRO A 807 -18.00 6.37 -17.49
C PRO A 807 -18.22 7.88 -17.62
N CYS A 808 -18.12 8.41 -18.83
CA CYS A 808 -18.54 9.79 -19.09
C CYS A 808 -20.03 9.93 -18.73
N PRO A 809 -20.48 11.02 -18.10
CA PRO A 809 -21.87 11.13 -17.64
C PRO A 809 -22.87 10.87 -18.77
N GLN A 810 -23.67 9.81 -18.56
CA GLN A 810 -24.75 9.37 -19.47
C GLN A 810 -26.12 9.36 -18.79
N THR A 811 -26.16 9.50 -17.47
CA THR A 811 -27.38 9.45 -16.66
C THR A 811 -27.57 10.74 -15.89
N PHE A 812 -28.77 10.88 -15.31
CA PHE A 812 -29.04 11.91 -14.33
C PHE A 812 -28.21 11.64 -13.07
N PHE A 813 -27.52 12.68 -12.60
CA PHE A 813 -26.82 12.66 -11.33
C PHE A 813 -27.07 14.00 -10.65
N CYS A 814 -27.26 13.94 -9.33
CA CYS A 814 -27.93 14.97 -8.55
C CYS A 814 -29.44 15.08 -8.88
N LYS A 815 -30.23 15.65 -7.96
CA LYS A 815 -31.70 15.75 -8.14
C LYS A 815 -32.11 16.89 -9.08
N SER A 816 -31.18 17.74 -9.48
CA SER A 816 -31.45 18.85 -10.40
C SER A 816 -31.88 18.38 -11.78
N ARG A 817 -32.79 19.15 -12.37
CA ARG A 817 -33.33 18.87 -13.70
C ARG A 817 -32.24 19.04 -14.74
N GLN A 818 -31.98 18.01 -15.55
CA GLN A 818 -31.06 18.19 -16.68
C GLN A 818 -31.71 18.98 -17.81
N THR A 819 -30.90 19.87 -18.38
CA THR A 819 -31.21 20.73 -19.52
C THR A 819 -30.14 20.48 -20.59
N ALA A 820 -30.36 20.93 -21.83
CA ALA A 820 -29.30 20.87 -22.84
C ALA A 820 -28.01 21.55 -22.36
N PHE A 821 -28.17 22.65 -21.63
CA PHE A 821 -27.09 23.42 -21.00
C PHE A 821 -26.30 22.60 -19.96
N THR A 822 -26.97 22.11 -18.92
CA THR A 822 -26.29 21.38 -17.83
C THR A 822 -25.73 20.05 -18.32
N TRP A 823 -26.44 19.36 -19.21
CA TRP A 823 -25.94 18.13 -19.84
C TRP A 823 -24.60 18.33 -20.57
N GLN A 824 -24.53 19.34 -21.43
CA GLN A 824 -23.30 19.64 -22.17
C GLN A 824 -22.18 20.05 -21.22
N LEU A 825 -22.50 20.90 -20.25
CA LEU A 825 -21.52 21.38 -19.28
C LEU A 825 -20.98 20.24 -18.41
N HIS A 826 -21.82 19.30 -17.96
CA HIS A 826 -21.37 18.11 -17.22
C HIS A 826 -20.29 17.34 -17.96
N ARG A 827 -20.45 17.14 -19.26
CA ARG A 827 -19.48 16.40 -20.07
C ARG A 827 -18.19 17.18 -20.27
N VAL A 828 -18.30 18.51 -20.46
CA VAL A 828 -17.14 19.41 -20.54
C VAL A 828 -16.35 19.41 -19.23
N LEU A 829 -17.04 19.47 -18.09
CA LEU A 829 -16.45 19.40 -16.76
C LEU A 829 -15.80 18.05 -16.50
N TYR A 830 -16.48 16.93 -16.73
CA TYR A 830 -15.93 15.58 -16.56
C TYR A 830 -14.62 15.40 -17.35
N MET A 831 -14.61 15.81 -18.63
CA MET A 831 -13.40 15.70 -19.46
C MET A 831 -12.25 16.59 -18.96
N HIS A 832 -12.56 17.73 -18.35
CA HIS A 832 -11.56 18.62 -17.79
C HIS A 832 -11.09 18.17 -16.41
N LEU A 833 -11.99 17.58 -15.59
CA LEU A 833 -11.78 17.13 -14.21
C LEU A 833 -11.02 15.80 -14.10
N ARG A 834 -11.17 14.92 -15.09
CA ARG A 834 -10.57 13.57 -15.09
C ARG A 834 -9.04 13.52 -14.89
N PRO A 835 -8.21 14.43 -15.44
CA PRO A 835 -6.77 14.39 -15.21
C PRO A 835 -6.33 14.63 -13.75
N GLY A 836 -7.24 15.03 -12.85
CA GLY A 836 -7.01 15.07 -11.40
C GLY A 836 -6.21 16.26 -10.86
N ASN A 837 -5.65 17.13 -11.72
CA ASN A 837 -4.83 18.26 -11.26
C ASN A 837 -5.43 19.60 -11.71
N ILE A 838 -6.27 20.20 -10.87
CA ILE A 838 -7.06 21.38 -11.26
C ILE A 838 -7.08 22.40 -10.14
N ARG A 839 -6.72 23.63 -10.50
CA ARG A 839 -6.82 24.79 -9.63
C ARG A 839 -8.16 25.48 -9.83
N ILE A 840 -8.80 25.92 -8.75
CA ILE A 840 -10.10 26.60 -8.73
C ILE A 840 -10.11 27.81 -9.69
N ALA A 841 -9.05 28.62 -9.68
CA ALA A 841 -8.94 29.79 -10.57
C ALA A 841 -8.88 29.43 -12.07
N GLU A 842 -8.19 28.35 -12.41
CA GLU A 842 -8.07 27.84 -13.77
C GLU A 842 -9.40 27.25 -14.23
N LEU A 843 -10.06 26.50 -13.36
CA LEU A 843 -11.39 25.94 -13.61
C LEU A 843 -12.44 27.02 -13.81
N HIS A 844 -12.48 28.05 -12.95
CA HIS A 844 -13.39 29.19 -13.11
C HIS A 844 -13.17 29.90 -14.46
N THR A 845 -11.92 30.13 -14.84
CA THR A 845 -11.57 30.74 -16.13
C THR A 845 -11.99 29.85 -17.31
N PHE A 846 -11.74 28.55 -17.21
CA PHE A 846 -12.12 27.56 -18.21
C PHE A 846 -13.63 27.50 -18.40
N VAL A 847 -14.40 27.35 -17.32
CA VAL A 847 -15.86 27.30 -17.35
C VAL A 847 -16.41 28.61 -17.90
N THR A 848 -15.96 29.77 -17.41
CA THR A 848 -16.38 31.09 -17.92
C THR A 848 -16.18 31.22 -19.43
N ASN A 849 -15.07 30.73 -19.97
CA ASN A 849 -14.81 30.75 -21.40
C ASN A 849 -15.70 29.75 -22.16
N LYS A 850 -15.86 28.54 -21.63
CA LYS A 850 -16.71 27.52 -22.23
C LYS A 850 -18.18 27.94 -22.27
N LEU A 851 -18.67 28.58 -21.22
CA LEU A 851 -20.02 29.12 -21.11
C LEU A 851 -20.37 30.07 -22.27
N LYS A 852 -19.41 30.88 -22.74
CA LYS A 852 -19.59 31.78 -23.89
C LYS A 852 -19.72 31.03 -25.22
N ASP A 853 -19.10 29.85 -25.32
CA ASP A 853 -18.96 29.08 -26.55
C ASP A 853 -19.80 27.79 -26.56
N LEU A 854 -20.64 27.53 -25.55
CA LEU A 854 -21.37 26.27 -25.42
C LEU A 854 -22.19 25.95 -26.69
N GLY A 855 -23.00 26.90 -27.17
CA GLY A 855 -23.79 26.76 -28.41
C GLY A 855 -22.97 26.50 -29.68
N GLN A 856 -21.67 26.76 -29.65
CA GLN A 856 -20.73 26.55 -30.77
C GLN A 856 -19.96 25.24 -30.68
N SER A 857 -20.26 24.39 -29.70
CA SER A 857 -19.55 23.14 -29.48
C SER A 857 -20.49 21.93 -29.55
N CYS A 858 -19.89 20.77 -29.81
CA CYS A 858 -20.60 19.51 -29.85
C CYS A 858 -21.20 19.22 -28.47
N VAL A 859 -22.51 18.96 -28.44
CA VAL A 859 -23.23 18.61 -27.21
C VAL A 859 -22.74 17.30 -26.57
N SER A 860 -22.14 16.41 -27.36
CA SER A 860 -21.68 15.09 -26.91
C SER A 860 -20.20 15.04 -26.54
N CYS A 861 -19.30 15.68 -27.31
CA CYS A 861 -17.85 15.61 -27.06
C CYS A 861 -17.21 16.96 -26.73
N GLY A 862 -17.97 18.05 -26.70
CA GLY A 862 -17.45 19.40 -26.41
C GLY A 862 -16.52 19.99 -27.49
N THR A 863 -16.30 19.28 -28.61
CA THR A 863 -15.47 19.77 -29.73
C THR A 863 -16.14 20.95 -30.41
N SER A 864 -15.40 22.05 -30.63
CA SER A 864 -15.89 23.22 -31.35
C SER A 864 -16.34 22.87 -32.77
N HIS A 865 -17.49 23.40 -33.20
CA HIS A 865 -17.96 23.33 -34.59
C HIS A 865 -17.21 24.31 -35.51
N ASN A 866 -16.35 25.17 -34.94
CA ASN A 866 -15.65 26.25 -35.64
C ASN A 866 -16.58 27.21 -36.40
N ALA A 867 -17.86 27.24 -36.04
CA ALA A 867 -18.88 28.08 -36.64
C ALA A 867 -18.86 29.51 -36.04
N ARG A 868 -17.68 30.11 -35.85
CA ARG A 868 -17.50 31.42 -35.20
C ARG A 868 -18.30 32.55 -35.86
N ASN A 869 -18.60 32.42 -37.16
CA ASN A 869 -19.37 33.39 -37.92
C ASN A 869 -20.89 33.13 -37.92
N THR A 870 -21.33 31.97 -37.42
CA THR A 870 -22.74 31.60 -37.35
C THR A 870 -23.15 31.65 -35.89
N ARG A 871 -24.12 32.49 -35.51
CA ARG A 871 -24.64 32.51 -34.13
C ARG A 871 -25.55 31.30 -33.90
N LEU A 872 -24.95 30.13 -33.69
CA LEU A 872 -25.67 28.94 -33.24
C LEU A 872 -26.20 29.21 -31.85
N ARG A 873 -27.53 29.15 -31.74
CA ARG A 873 -28.27 29.36 -30.48
C ARG A 873 -28.37 28.07 -29.67
N ARG A 874 -28.11 26.93 -30.30
CA ARG A 874 -28.13 25.59 -29.71
C ARG A 874 -26.94 24.77 -30.15
N SER A 875 -26.48 23.91 -29.27
CA SER A 875 -25.46 22.91 -29.54
C SER A 875 -26.05 21.74 -30.34
N THR A 876 -25.31 21.25 -31.31
CA THR A 876 -25.65 20.04 -32.09
C THR A 876 -24.55 18.99 -31.96
N PRO A 877 -24.82 17.69 -32.15
CA PRO A 877 -23.74 16.71 -32.24
C PRO A 877 -22.84 17.01 -33.45
N CYS A 878 -21.54 16.72 -33.34
CA CYS A 878 -20.62 16.75 -34.48
C CYS A 878 -20.87 15.54 -35.40
N SER A 879 -20.16 15.50 -36.55
CA SER A 879 -20.29 14.43 -37.55
C SER A 879 -19.79 13.05 -37.10
N ILE A 880 -19.16 12.94 -35.92
CA ILE A 880 -18.75 11.65 -35.35
C ILE A 880 -20.00 10.80 -35.04
N VAL A 881 -20.06 9.59 -35.60
CA VAL A 881 -21.21 8.68 -35.47
C VAL A 881 -21.58 8.42 -34.01
N ALA A 882 -20.59 8.20 -33.14
CA ALA A 882 -20.82 8.00 -31.70
C ALA A 882 -21.50 9.21 -31.03
N CYS A 883 -21.15 10.44 -31.44
CA CYS A 883 -21.78 11.66 -30.90
C CYS A 883 -23.23 11.80 -31.35
N ALA A 884 -23.53 11.42 -32.60
CA ALA A 884 -24.89 11.41 -33.13
C ALA A 884 -25.74 10.32 -32.47
N GLN A 885 -25.22 9.10 -32.30
CA GLN A 885 -25.90 8.01 -31.60
C GLN A 885 -26.24 8.39 -30.16
N LEU A 886 -25.26 8.92 -29.42
CA LEU A 886 -25.49 9.40 -28.06
C LEU A 886 -26.58 10.48 -28.04
N TRP A 887 -26.53 11.45 -28.96
CA TRP A 887 -27.53 12.50 -29.07
C TRP A 887 -28.95 11.93 -29.25
N TYR A 888 -29.15 10.97 -30.15
CA TYR A 888 -30.47 10.36 -30.39
C TYR A 888 -30.99 9.53 -29.23
N GLN A 889 -30.10 9.04 -28.36
CA GLN A 889 -30.46 8.32 -27.13
C GLN A 889 -30.83 9.27 -25.97
N LEU A 890 -30.55 10.57 -26.08
CA LEU A 890 -30.86 11.51 -25.01
C LEU A 890 -32.36 11.70 -24.81
N PRO A 891 -32.78 11.98 -23.56
CA PRO A 891 -34.13 12.44 -23.24
C PRO A 891 -34.57 13.59 -24.17
N LEU A 892 -35.85 13.57 -24.57
CA LEU A 892 -36.39 14.55 -25.51
C LEU A 892 -36.27 15.99 -25.00
N ASP A 893 -36.32 16.18 -23.69
CA ASP A 893 -36.19 17.47 -23.04
C ASP A 893 -34.78 18.04 -23.02
N VAL A 894 -33.76 17.20 -23.21
CA VAL A 894 -32.39 17.63 -23.45
C VAL A 894 -32.19 17.94 -24.95
N ARG A 895 -32.83 17.18 -25.84
CA ARG A 895 -32.71 17.37 -27.30
C ARG A 895 -33.47 18.57 -27.83
N ILE A 896 -34.65 18.80 -27.29
CA ILE A 896 -35.63 19.80 -27.73
C ILE A 896 -36.17 20.48 -26.47
N PRO A 897 -35.36 21.29 -25.79
CA PRO A 897 -35.80 22.00 -24.58
C PRO A 897 -37.02 22.90 -24.85
N GLU A 898 -37.21 23.34 -26.10
CA GLU A 898 -38.34 24.15 -26.53
C GLU A 898 -39.69 23.45 -26.37
N ILE A 899 -39.73 22.11 -26.36
CA ILE A 899 -40.95 21.34 -26.00
C ILE A 899 -41.48 21.77 -24.63
N LYS A 900 -40.63 22.23 -23.71
CA LYS A 900 -41.11 22.67 -22.39
C LYS A 900 -41.54 24.13 -22.37
N THR A 901 -40.98 24.96 -23.25
CA THR A 901 -41.21 26.41 -23.22
C THR A 901 -42.26 26.87 -24.22
N ASP A 902 -42.46 26.12 -25.31
CA ASP A 902 -43.43 26.40 -26.37
C ASP A 902 -44.58 25.38 -26.32
N THR A 903 -45.58 25.71 -25.50
CA THR A 903 -46.79 24.90 -25.34
C THR A 903 -47.53 24.68 -26.65
N PHE A 904 -47.44 25.62 -27.61
CA PHE A 904 -48.09 25.50 -28.91
C PHE A 904 -47.38 24.49 -29.81
N ALA A 905 -46.04 24.47 -29.81
CA ALA A 905 -45.27 23.49 -30.57
C ALA A 905 -45.56 22.05 -30.08
N VAL A 906 -45.67 21.85 -28.77
CA VAL A 906 -46.07 20.55 -28.19
C VAL A 906 -47.48 20.17 -28.59
N ASP A 907 -48.43 21.09 -28.44
CA ASP A 907 -49.82 20.81 -28.78
C ASP A 907 -49.97 20.46 -30.27
N MET A 908 -49.25 21.17 -31.15
CA MET A 908 -49.18 20.86 -32.58
C MET A 908 -48.54 19.49 -32.85
N MET A 909 -47.43 19.15 -32.17
CA MET A 909 -46.78 17.84 -32.32
C MET A 909 -47.70 16.69 -31.86
N LEU A 910 -48.32 16.83 -30.68
CA LEU A 910 -49.24 15.83 -30.13
C LEU A 910 -50.47 15.69 -31.03
N THR A 911 -51.02 16.80 -31.52
CA THR A 911 -52.13 16.80 -32.48
C THR A 911 -51.73 16.15 -33.80
N SER A 912 -50.50 16.36 -34.28
CA SER A 912 -49.99 15.75 -35.52
C SER A 912 -49.76 14.25 -35.37
N VAL A 913 -49.20 13.80 -34.25
CA VAL A 913 -49.03 12.36 -33.93
C VAL A 913 -50.39 11.69 -33.77
N TYR A 914 -51.33 12.34 -33.08
CA TYR A 914 -52.71 11.86 -32.96
C TYR A 914 -53.38 11.75 -34.34
N ALA A 915 -53.28 12.78 -35.19
CA ALA A 915 -53.82 12.76 -36.54
C ALA A 915 -53.19 11.67 -37.41
N ALA A 916 -51.86 11.47 -37.33
CA ALA A 916 -51.14 10.43 -38.06
C ALA A 916 -51.58 9.01 -37.62
N ALA A 917 -51.67 8.78 -36.30
CA ALA A 917 -52.14 7.51 -35.74
C ALA A 917 -53.60 7.22 -36.12
N MET A 918 -54.43 8.25 -36.26
CA MET A 918 -55.81 8.11 -36.75
C MET A 918 -55.89 7.84 -38.26
N SER A 919 -54.83 8.13 -39.03
CA SER A 919 -54.81 7.98 -40.50
C SER A 919 -54.19 6.67 -41.02
N GLY A 920 -53.53 5.87 -40.17
CA GLY A 920 -53.01 4.53 -40.52
C GLY A 920 -51.51 4.48 -40.71
#